data_AF-A0A914H1A5-F1
#
_entry.id   AF-A0A914H1A5-F1
#
_cell.length_a   1.000
_cell.length_b   1.000
_cell.length_c   1.000
_cell.angle_alpha   90.00
_cell.angle_beta   90.00
_cell.angle_gamma   90.00
#
_symmetry.space_group_name_H-M   'P 1'
#
loop_
_entity.id
_entity.type
_entity.pdbx_description
1 polymer ?
#
loop_
_entity_poly.entity_id
_entity_poly.type
_entity_poly.pdbx_seq_one_letter_code
_entity_poly.pdbx_strand_id
1 'polypeptide(L)'
;MESLLENQRNCHEERERCVDLMVKEFTMDKKSQRERINSDQRVNRLLERNQIATQKLISAYQDEHGERSKEIQAIGGPNEFAEFYSRLKTLKDIHRKNPNDTARTLTIEFQEMANFVQDPDRVEKEMVRFMDEEGYGKFLDLHALHEQFVNLKGINRVDYISYLSKFDHLHEIHKEKTKKSGAYKSYIVSLEEYLKDFICRAKPLIDIAGELERVDKDFEQKWKEGKVIGWSNEKSSGALTKFAPSSAEVDLSNFNSSEELEELGADRLKAALLALGLKCGGTVKERASRLLSAKISNVSSNANGKGITEDAKEESRKYNLAKIESRVLRLSELVSAERAATRENVERKQARAVGEEEEEDDVEEVYEVEEEADNVPYNPKNLPLDWDGKPIPYWLYKLHGLNIGYGCEICGNQVYKGPKAFQRHFTEWRHSHGMRCLGIPNTAHFTNITKINDAIELWKKICDDKNRNKWNPEADEEFEDSLGNVVNRQVQTAIPIPLAHSFVDFVAFSPMWRRLSILFCLLLCLCSSQKEPAGQNLILLLVDGYGANLFNQTDSRTKSGTRTLLENGMEATSLKPVYPTQSYPNWFSLATGLYVESHNFTSDFMFEPNSSMLFQRDMGMNDSNPFWWTGYPAPLWYAVGKAGIDVHCYWFPACHKAHVDLIVQVPQNRRHSFNNANKIDLLPHLPTIIKHIKKYQPYRQQLVLLRYNGLDEALRAGGQSSSQTRQALSTVDTYIRRIQEEMDTMDLHQSTNLIVLSDHGLMAVEEEDQFYVEECLADFSMVRQVANSLAFTMIWPIDGEEDTVFFELKVCDQWAFVGDYENEEAAPLVSVYRRHELPEHFHWRDSRLVAPIVLIARPGIVLLTRNLPSTDVSEKLAKEWKMLDGWDNEHEEMQGIFMARGPAFKSHYKGEEQVEVVDIYQLVLNILGVEPTHFSNGSWNRVADVLSEGWEDRRYEPQSFALRHLCPFSFISIFIVTLCFWSIAIDY
;
A
#
# COMPACT_ATOMS: atom_id res chain seq x y z
N MET A 1 -0.12 -24.50 -33.57
CA MET A 1 -0.57 -25.28 -34.74
C MET A 1 -1.45 -24.36 -35.56
N GLU A 2 -1.24 -24.22 -36.87
CA GLU A 2 -2.09 -23.35 -37.71
C GLU A 2 -2.94 -24.21 -38.65
N SER A 3 -3.91 -24.94 -38.08
CA SER A 3 -5.04 -25.37 -38.91
C SER A 3 -5.93 -24.14 -39.10
N LEU A 4 -6.23 -23.79 -40.35
CA LEU A 4 -7.00 -22.59 -40.64
C LEU A 4 -8.44 -22.75 -40.10
N LEU A 5 -8.99 -23.96 -40.14
CA LEU A 5 -10.31 -24.26 -39.57
C LEU A 5 -10.34 -24.13 -38.04
N GLU A 6 -9.29 -24.58 -37.34
CA GLU A 6 -9.19 -24.40 -35.89
C GLU A 6 -9.01 -22.92 -35.51
N ASN A 7 -8.21 -22.18 -36.28
CA ASN A 7 -8.07 -20.73 -36.12
C ASN A 7 -9.41 -20.01 -36.36
N GLN A 8 -10.20 -20.46 -37.35
CA GLN A 8 -11.55 -19.94 -37.59
C GLN A 8 -12.50 -20.25 -36.43
N ARG A 9 -12.50 -21.48 -35.90
CA ARG A 9 -13.30 -21.85 -34.72
C ARG A 9 -12.93 -20.97 -33.53
N ASN A 10 -11.64 -20.85 -33.24
CA ASN A 10 -11.13 -20.06 -32.12
C ASN A 10 -11.48 -18.57 -32.26
N CYS A 11 -11.37 -17.99 -33.47
CA CYS A 11 -11.77 -16.59 -33.67
C CYS A 11 -13.29 -16.38 -33.51
N HIS A 12 -14.13 -17.37 -33.87
CA HIS A 12 -15.58 -17.29 -33.60
C HIS A 12 -15.88 -17.41 -32.11
N GLU A 13 -15.24 -18.35 -31.41
CA GLU A 13 -15.38 -18.49 -29.96
C GLU A 13 -14.94 -17.21 -29.23
N GLU A 14 -13.79 -16.64 -29.60
CA GLU A 14 -13.29 -15.38 -29.04
C GLU A 14 -14.27 -14.22 -29.25
N ARG A 15 -14.89 -14.12 -30.43
CA ARG A 15 -15.93 -13.09 -30.70
C ARG A 15 -17.14 -13.27 -29.80
N GLU A 16 -17.65 -14.48 -29.67
CA GLU A 16 -18.82 -14.79 -28.83
C GLU A 16 -18.53 -14.44 -27.36
N ARG A 17 -17.37 -14.85 -26.86
CA ARG A 17 -16.93 -14.57 -25.48
C ARG A 17 -16.74 -13.08 -25.22
N CYS A 18 -16.17 -12.34 -26.17
CA CYS A 18 -16.11 -10.88 -26.07
C CYS A 18 -17.51 -10.27 -25.95
N VAL A 19 -18.46 -10.73 -26.77
CA VAL A 19 -19.85 -10.24 -26.72
C VAL A 19 -20.51 -10.56 -25.39
N ASP A 20 -20.37 -11.78 -24.88
CA ASP A 20 -20.91 -12.19 -23.58
C ASP A 20 -20.39 -11.32 -22.44
N LEU A 21 -19.08 -11.04 -22.40
CA LEU A 21 -18.51 -10.17 -21.37
C LEU A 21 -18.94 -8.72 -21.52
N MET A 22 -19.01 -8.19 -22.74
CA MET A 22 -19.53 -6.85 -22.98
C MET A 22 -20.99 -6.71 -22.49
N VAL A 23 -21.85 -7.70 -22.80
CA VAL A 23 -23.23 -7.73 -22.34
C VAL A 23 -23.29 -7.80 -20.81
N LYS A 24 -22.43 -8.61 -20.18
CA LYS A 24 -22.34 -8.70 -18.72
C LYS A 24 -21.97 -7.35 -18.10
N GLU A 25 -20.96 -6.66 -18.62
CA GLU A 25 -20.55 -5.31 -18.18
C GLU A 25 -21.66 -4.26 -18.35
N PHE A 26 -22.44 -4.32 -19.43
CA PHE A 26 -23.60 -3.42 -19.63
C PHE A 26 -24.77 -3.73 -18.70
N THR A 27 -24.87 -4.98 -18.22
CA THR A 27 -25.96 -5.41 -17.33
C THR A 27 -25.64 -5.11 -15.86
N MET A 28 -24.38 -4.85 -15.51
CA MET A 28 -23.97 -4.50 -14.16
C MET A 28 -24.37 -3.06 -13.81
N ASP A 29 -24.93 -2.87 -12.62
CA ASP A 29 -25.25 -1.54 -12.09
C ASP A 29 -23.97 -0.80 -11.72
N LYS A 30 -23.76 0.37 -12.33
CA LYS A 30 -22.59 1.24 -12.11
C LYS A 30 -23.02 2.41 -11.22
N LYS A 31 -22.45 2.52 -10.02
CA LYS A 31 -22.91 3.50 -9.02
C LYS A 31 -22.18 4.83 -9.13
N SER A 32 -20.90 4.80 -9.47
CA SER A 32 -20.08 6.02 -9.60
C SER A 32 -19.68 6.33 -11.04
N GLN A 33 -19.35 7.60 -11.31
CA GLN A 33 -18.80 8.02 -12.60
C GLN A 33 -17.47 7.30 -12.91
N ARG A 34 -16.64 7.10 -11.88
CA ARG A 34 -15.38 6.35 -11.95
C ARG A 34 -15.59 4.90 -12.38
N GLU A 35 -16.54 4.20 -11.78
CA GLU A 35 -16.90 2.83 -12.19
C GLU A 35 -17.43 2.78 -13.61
N ARG A 36 -18.26 3.76 -14.00
CA ARG A 36 -18.82 3.83 -15.35
C ARG A 36 -17.71 3.95 -16.40
N ILE A 37 -16.80 4.90 -16.22
CA ILE A 37 -15.69 5.13 -17.18
C ILE A 37 -14.78 3.90 -17.25
N ASN A 38 -14.41 3.30 -16.12
CA ASN A 38 -13.56 2.12 -16.13
C ASN A 38 -14.24 0.90 -16.78
N SER A 39 -15.54 0.72 -16.59
CA SER A 39 -16.30 -0.31 -17.32
C SER A 39 -16.33 -0.03 -18.82
N ASP A 40 -16.58 1.21 -19.22
CA ASP A 40 -16.61 1.59 -20.64
C ASP A 40 -15.24 1.40 -21.32
N GLN A 41 -14.14 1.60 -20.59
CA GLN A 41 -12.76 1.30 -21.04
C GLN A 41 -12.51 -0.20 -21.20
N ARG A 42 -13.01 -1.03 -20.28
CA ARG A 42 -12.96 -2.50 -20.44
C ARG A 42 -13.76 -2.96 -21.64
N VAL A 43 -14.96 -2.41 -21.84
CA VAL A 43 -15.79 -2.69 -23.02
C VAL A 43 -15.08 -2.28 -24.30
N ASN A 44 -14.41 -1.12 -24.34
CA ASN A 44 -13.64 -0.71 -25.52
C ASN A 44 -12.50 -1.69 -25.85
N ARG A 45 -11.74 -2.16 -24.83
CA ARG A 45 -10.71 -3.20 -25.02
C ARG A 45 -11.30 -4.51 -25.60
N LEU A 46 -12.46 -4.93 -25.11
CA LEU A 46 -13.17 -6.11 -25.63
C LEU A 46 -13.67 -5.91 -27.06
N LEU A 47 -14.13 -4.70 -27.40
CA LEU A 47 -14.57 -4.33 -28.74
C LEU A 47 -13.41 -4.37 -29.73
N GLU A 48 -12.25 -3.79 -29.39
CA GLU A 48 -11.03 -3.85 -30.21
C GLU A 48 -10.59 -5.30 -30.46
N ARG A 49 -10.59 -6.13 -29.41
CA ARG A 49 -10.29 -7.56 -29.51
C ARG A 49 -11.25 -8.28 -30.45
N ASN A 50 -12.56 -7.98 -30.34
CA ASN A 50 -13.59 -8.53 -31.22
C ASN A 50 -13.39 -8.10 -32.69
N GLN A 51 -13.03 -6.84 -32.94
CA GLN A 51 -12.75 -6.33 -34.28
C GLN A 51 -11.54 -7.01 -34.90
N ILE A 52 -10.45 -7.20 -34.15
CA ILE A 52 -9.25 -7.91 -34.61
C ILE A 52 -9.59 -9.36 -34.99
N ALA A 53 -10.33 -10.07 -34.15
CA ALA A 53 -10.78 -11.44 -34.44
C ALA A 53 -11.70 -11.50 -35.68
N THR A 54 -12.59 -10.51 -35.82
CA THR A 54 -13.47 -10.38 -36.98
C THR A 54 -12.67 -10.15 -38.28
N GLN A 55 -11.65 -9.30 -38.25
CA GLN A 55 -10.80 -9.04 -39.41
C GLN A 55 -10.04 -10.31 -39.83
N LYS A 56 -9.52 -11.08 -38.87
CA LYS A 56 -8.88 -12.38 -39.14
C LYS A 56 -9.86 -13.36 -39.80
N LEU A 57 -11.11 -13.42 -39.33
CA LEU A 57 -12.14 -14.28 -39.93
C LEU A 57 -12.48 -13.87 -41.36
N ILE A 58 -12.66 -12.57 -41.63
CA ILE A 58 -12.96 -12.07 -42.97
C ILE A 58 -11.87 -12.53 -43.95
N SER A 59 -10.59 -12.31 -43.59
CA SER A 59 -9.46 -12.75 -44.41
C SER A 59 -9.47 -14.26 -44.63
N ALA A 60 -9.75 -15.05 -43.58
CA ALA A 60 -9.80 -16.50 -43.66
C ALA A 60 -10.98 -17.03 -44.51
N TYR A 61 -12.10 -16.31 -44.59
CA TYR A 61 -13.26 -16.67 -45.42
C TYR A 61 -13.14 -16.21 -46.87
N GLN A 62 -12.45 -15.09 -47.13
CA GLN A 62 -12.15 -14.62 -48.49
C GLN A 62 -11.26 -15.60 -49.25
N ASP A 63 -10.46 -16.40 -48.53
CA ASP A 63 -9.65 -17.50 -49.07
C ASP A 63 -8.81 -17.07 -50.29
N GLU A 64 -8.16 -15.90 -50.21
CA GLU A 64 -7.45 -15.29 -51.34
C GLU A 64 -6.37 -16.22 -51.96
N HIS A 65 -5.83 -17.15 -51.18
CA HIS A 65 -4.80 -18.11 -51.59
C HIS A 65 -5.34 -19.55 -51.77
N GLY A 66 -6.65 -19.76 -51.62
CA GLY A 66 -7.31 -21.07 -51.75
C GLY A 66 -6.89 -22.10 -50.69
N GLU A 67 -6.30 -21.67 -49.58
CA GLU A 67 -5.75 -22.51 -48.52
C GLU A 67 -6.86 -23.17 -47.70
N ARG A 68 -7.95 -22.46 -47.45
CA ARG A 68 -9.13 -23.00 -46.76
C ARG A 68 -9.78 -24.11 -47.58
N SER A 69 -9.97 -23.84 -48.86
CA SER A 69 -10.57 -24.82 -49.79
C SER A 69 -9.71 -26.08 -49.90
N LYS A 70 -8.39 -25.93 -49.95
CA LYS A 70 -7.44 -27.07 -49.92
C LYS A 70 -7.53 -27.87 -48.63
N GLU A 71 -7.58 -27.21 -47.47
CA GLU A 71 -7.67 -27.90 -46.18
C GLU A 71 -8.97 -28.69 -46.05
N ILE A 72 -10.11 -28.13 -46.47
CA ILE A 72 -11.41 -28.82 -46.47
C ILE A 72 -11.40 -30.02 -47.42
N GLN A 73 -10.82 -29.88 -48.61
CA GLN A 73 -10.73 -30.98 -49.59
C GLN A 73 -9.83 -32.12 -49.09
N ALA A 74 -8.78 -31.78 -48.35
CA ALA A 74 -7.85 -32.76 -47.77
C ALA A 74 -8.56 -33.60 -46.69
N ILE A 75 -9.36 -32.95 -45.82
CA ILE A 75 -10.16 -33.62 -44.78
C ILE A 75 -11.26 -34.51 -45.37
N GLY A 76 -11.89 -34.14 -46.49
CA GLY A 76 -12.98 -34.90 -47.13
C GLY A 76 -12.57 -35.76 -48.34
N GLY A 77 -11.28 -36.04 -48.52
CA GLY A 77 -10.75 -36.83 -49.63
C GLY A 77 -10.70 -38.34 -49.33
N PRO A 78 -10.36 -39.21 -50.29
CA PRO A 78 -10.34 -40.67 -50.06
C PRO A 78 -9.30 -41.17 -49.02
N ASN A 79 -8.43 -40.31 -48.51
CA ASN A 79 -7.33 -40.63 -47.57
C ASN A 79 -7.47 -39.94 -46.20
N GLU A 80 -8.69 -39.65 -45.74
CA GLU A 80 -9.00 -38.89 -44.51
C GLU A 80 -8.21 -39.37 -43.28
N PHE A 81 -8.17 -40.70 -43.06
CA PHE A 81 -7.49 -41.29 -41.91
C PHE A 81 -5.97 -41.07 -41.95
N ALA A 82 -5.35 -41.21 -43.12
CA ALA A 82 -3.90 -41.04 -43.25
C ALA A 82 -3.47 -39.60 -42.95
N GLU A 83 -4.29 -38.63 -43.37
CA GLU A 83 -4.05 -37.22 -43.09
C GLU A 83 -4.27 -36.87 -41.62
N PHE A 84 -5.33 -37.39 -41.00
CA PHE A 84 -5.60 -37.22 -39.58
C PHE A 84 -4.45 -37.74 -38.72
N TYR A 85 -3.96 -38.96 -38.97
CA TYR A 85 -2.85 -39.53 -38.20
C TYR A 85 -1.52 -38.78 -38.43
N SER A 86 -1.30 -38.23 -39.63
CA SER A 86 -0.14 -37.37 -39.90
C SER A 86 -0.18 -36.10 -39.05
N ARG A 87 -1.32 -35.39 -39.02
CA ARG A 87 -1.51 -34.19 -38.20
C ARG A 87 -1.41 -34.50 -36.70
N LEU A 88 -2.01 -35.60 -36.25
CA LEU A 88 -1.93 -36.07 -34.86
C LEU A 88 -0.49 -36.37 -34.44
N LYS A 89 0.32 -36.94 -35.34
CA LYS A 89 1.73 -37.21 -35.07
C LYS A 89 2.51 -35.90 -34.87
N THR A 90 2.32 -34.91 -35.75
CA THR A 90 2.93 -33.58 -35.60
C THR A 90 2.53 -32.90 -34.29
N LEU A 91 1.26 -33.01 -33.90
CA LEU A 91 0.73 -32.55 -32.62
C LEU A 91 1.44 -33.18 -31.42
N LYS A 92 1.55 -34.52 -31.42
CA LYS A 92 2.26 -35.27 -30.38
C LYS A 92 3.74 -34.88 -30.33
N ASP A 93 4.38 -34.66 -31.47
CA ASP A 93 5.78 -34.26 -31.54
C ASP A 93 6.00 -32.83 -31.02
N ILE A 94 5.08 -31.90 -31.26
CA ILE A 94 5.13 -30.53 -30.71
C ILE A 94 4.88 -30.56 -29.21
N HIS A 95 3.85 -31.28 -28.74
CA HIS A 95 3.58 -31.45 -27.32
C HIS A 95 4.76 -32.09 -26.58
N ARG A 96 5.43 -33.06 -27.21
CA ARG A 96 6.66 -33.66 -26.67
C ARG A 96 7.85 -32.71 -26.61
N LYS A 97 7.93 -31.74 -27.52
CA LYS A 97 9.00 -30.71 -27.54
C LYS A 97 8.74 -29.57 -26.56
N ASN A 98 7.48 -29.22 -26.32
CA ASN A 98 7.06 -28.15 -25.42
C ASN A 98 6.10 -28.71 -24.34
N PRO A 99 6.57 -29.60 -23.45
CA PRO A 99 5.71 -30.26 -22.46
C PRO A 99 5.16 -29.29 -21.40
N ASN A 100 5.84 -28.16 -21.17
CA ASN A 100 5.45 -27.14 -20.18
C ASN A 100 4.56 -26.03 -20.77
N ASP A 101 4.33 -26.02 -22.08
CA ASP A 101 3.49 -25.01 -22.76
C ASP A 101 2.05 -25.51 -22.85
N THR A 102 1.30 -25.37 -21.75
CA THR A 102 -0.15 -25.65 -21.75
C THR A 102 -0.86 -24.53 -22.48
N ALA A 103 -1.49 -24.84 -23.62
CA ALA A 103 -2.33 -23.90 -24.34
C ALA A 103 -3.43 -23.37 -23.40
N ARG A 104 -3.30 -22.12 -22.95
CA ARG A 104 -4.34 -21.45 -22.18
C ARG A 104 -5.61 -21.42 -23.02
N THR A 105 -6.67 -22.05 -22.51
CA THR A 105 -7.94 -22.09 -23.23
C THR A 105 -8.62 -20.74 -23.09
N LEU A 106 -9.22 -20.22 -24.17
CA LEU A 106 -9.97 -18.95 -24.16
C LEU A 106 -11.00 -18.90 -23.02
N THR A 107 -11.59 -20.04 -22.66
CA THR A 107 -12.52 -20.13 -21.52
C THR A 107 -11.88 -19.70 -20.20
N ILE A 108 -10.66 -20.14 -19.90
CA ILE A 108 -9.96 -19.78 -18.64
C ILE A 108 -9.59 -18.30 -18.67
N GLU A 109 -9.09 -17.82 -19.80
CA GLU A 109 -8.69 -16.41 -19.98
C GLU A 109 -9.88 -15.45 -19.76
N PHE A 110 -11.05 -15.74 -20.35
CA PHE A 110 -12.25 -14.92 -20.19
C PHE A 110 -12.91 -15.08 -18.81
N GLN A 111 -12.74 -16.22 -18.13
CA GLN A 111 -13.15 -16.39 -16.73
C GLN A 111 -12.28 -15.56 -15.78
N GLU A 112 -10.96 -15.55 -15.98
CA GLU A 112 -10.04 -14.69 -15.23
C GLU A 112 -10.41 -13.21 -15.43
N MET A 113 -10.64 -12.77 -16.68
CA MET A 113 -11.10 -11.42 -16.97
C MET A 113 -12.44 -11.07 -16.30
N ALA A 114 -13.38 -12.02 -16.23
CA ALA A 114 -14.67 -11.81 -15.57
C ALA A 114 -14.56 -11.73 -14.04
N ASN A 115 -13.68 -12.54 -13.45
CA ASN A 115 -13.43 -12.57 -12.01
C ASN A 115 -12.60 -11.36 -11.56
N PHE A 116 -11.75 -10.82 -12.45
CA PHE A 116 -10.95 -9.63 -12.24
C PHE A 116 -11.79 -8.39 -11.87
N VAL A 117 -13.02 -8.30 -12.38
CA VAL A 117 -13.97 -7.20 -12.08
C VAL A 117 -14.48 -7.24 -10.64
N GLN A 118 -14.35 -8.38 -9.95
CA GLN A 118 -14.84 -8.58 -8.57
C GLN A 118 -13.76 -8.34 -7.50
N ASP A 119 -12.51 -8.10 -7.88
CA ASP A 119 -11.36 -7.90 -6.98
C ASP A 119 -11.08 -6.39 -6.79
N PRO A 120 -11.39 -5.79 -5.62
CA PRO A 120 -11.27 -4.34 -5.38
C PRO A 120 -9.83 -3.82 -5.52
N ASP A 121 -8.83 -4.60 -5.09
CA ASP A 121 -7.43 -4.16 -5.02
C ASP A 121 -6.76 -4.12 -6.39
N ARG A 122 -7.31 -4.85 -7.37
CA ARG A 122 -6.80 -4.86 -8.76
C ARG A 122 -7.50 -3.84 -9.65
N VAL A 123 -8.75 -3.50 -9.33
CA VAL A 123 -9.49 -2.42 -10.01
C VAL A 123 -8.76 -1.09 -9.91
N GLU A 124 -8.07 -0.81 -8.79
CA GLU A 124 -7.26 0.41 -8.59
C GLU A 124 -6.04 0.49 -9.54
N LYS A 125 -5.43 -0.65 -9.90
CA LYS A 125 -4.23 -0.68 -10.78
C LYS A 125 -4.55 -0.48 -12.26
N GLU A 126 -5.75 -0.83 -12.70
CA GLU A 126 -6.21 -0.63 -14.09
C GLU A 126 -6.95 0.70 -14.32
N MET A 127 -7.04 1.55 -13.29
CA MET A 127 -7.71 2.83 -13.39
C MET A 127 -7.08 3.71 -14.46
N VAL A 128 -7.92 4.23 -15.35
CA VAL A 128 -7.49 5.26 -16.29
C VAL A 128 -7.05 6.48 -15.51
N ARG A 129 -5.86 6.98 -15.84
CA ARG A 129 -5.30 8.14 -15.16
C ARG A 129 -5.93 9.41 -15.69
N PHE A 130 -6.52 10.17 -14.79
CA PHE A 130 -6.92 11.55 -15.00
C PHE A 130 -6.04 12.45 -14.15
N MET A 131 -5.90 13.70 -14.57
CA MET A 131 -5.36 14.72 -13.68
C MET A 131 -6.38 15.00 -12.58
N ASP A 132 -5.93 15.41 -11.40
CA ASP A 132 -6.81 15.66 -10.26
C ASP A 132 -7.89 16.71 -10.62
N GLU A 133 -7.49 17.78 -11.32
CA GLU A 133 -8.38 18.84 -11.83
C GLU A 133 -9.41 18.37 -12.87
N GLU A 134 -9.19 17.22 -13.52
CA GLU A 134 -10.14 16.65 -14.48
C GLU A 134 -11.27 15.87 -13.78
N GLY A 135 -11.14 15.58 -12.47
CA GLY A 135 -12.17 14.93 -11.66
C GLY A 135 -12.67 13.62 -12.27
N TYR A 136 -11.74 12.75 -12.71
CA TYR A 136 -12.02 11.49 -13.39
C TYR A 136 -12.97 11.62 -14.60
N GLY A 137 -12.78 12.68 -15.41
CA GLY A 137 -13.55 12.94 -16.62
C GLY A 137 -14.83 13.77 -16.39
N LYS A 138 -15.00 14.37 -15.21
CA LYS A 138 -16.08 15.30 -14.89
C LYS A 138 -15.78 16.72 -15.39
N PHE A 139 -14.51 17.11 -15.39
CA PHE A 139 -14.04 18.44 -15.75
C PHE A 139 -12.90 18.38 -16.78
N LEU A 140 -12.66 19.50 -17.47
CA LEU A 140 -11.56 19.73 -18.39
C LEU A 140 -10.50 20.60 -17.71
N ASP A 141 -9.24 20.18 -17.71
CA ASP A 141 -8.13 21.03 -17.30
C ASP A 141 -7.58 21.81 -18.51
N LEU A 142 -8.05 23.04 -18.67
CA LEU A 142 -7.63 23.93 -19.76
C LEU A 142 -6.70 25.06 -19.29
N HIS A 143 -6.13 25.00 -18.07
CA HIS A 143 -5.31 26.10 -17.53
C HIS A 143 -4.04 26.35 -18.36
N ALA A 144 -3.29 25.29 -18.69
CA ALA A 144 -2.10 25.40 -19.53
C ALA A 144 -2.43 25.95 -20.94
N LEU A 145 -3.58 25.57 -21.50
CA LEU A 145 -4.05 26.04 -22.80
C LEU A 145 -4.51 27.50 -22.75
N HIS A 146 -5.12 27.93 -21.64
CA HIS A 146 -5.45 29.34 -21.39
C HIS A 146 -4.21 30.22 -21.33
N GLU A 147 -3.16 29.80 -20.65
CA GLU A 147 -1.88 30.54 -20.62
C GLU A 147 -1.29 30.70 -22.02
N GLN A 148 -1.29 29.61 -22.81
CA GLN A 148 -0.84 29.66 -24.20
C GLN A 148 -1.69 30.62 -25.03
N PHE A 149 -3.02 30.63 -24.83
CA PHE A 149 -3.95 31.49 -25.52
C PHE A 149 -3.76 32.98 -25.20
N VAL A 150 -3.60 33.32 -23.91
CA VAL A 150 -3.36 34.70 -23.46
C VAL A 150 -2.03 35.25 -23.99
N ASN A 151 -1.05 34.38 -24.21
CA ASN A 151 0.25 34.73 -24.77
C ASN A 151 0.24 34.89 -26.31
N LEU A 152 -0.89 34.65 -26.99
CA LEU A 152 -0.99 34.83 -28.43
C LEU A 152 -0.97 36.30 -28.85
N LYS A 153 -0.18 36.59 -29.88
CA LYS A 153 -0.05 37.95 -30.43
C LYS A 153 -1.37 38.42 -31.04
N GLY A 154 -1.89 39.54 -30.55
CA GLY A 154 -3.10 40.19 -31.09
C GLY A 154 -4.42 39.74 -30.45
N ILE A 155 -4.36 38.97 -29.36
CA ILE A 155 -5.52 38.63 -28.51
C ILE A 155 -5.49 39.53 -27.26
N ASN A 156 -6.67 39.99 -26.82
CA ASN A 156 -6.80 40.73 -25.56
C ASN A 156 -6.66 39.76 -24.37
N ARG A 157 -6.14 40.20 -23.23
CA ARG A 157 -6.08 39.34 -22.04
C ARG A 157 -7.50 39.01 -21.59
N VAL A 158 -7.85 37.73 -21.56
CA VAL A 158 -9.16 37.20 -21.17
C VAL A 158 -8.98 36.36 -19.89
N ASP A 159 -9.92 36.48 -18.96
CA ASP A 159 -10.01 35.65 -17.75
C ASP A 159 -10.36 34.19 -18.08
N TYR A 160 -10.12 33.27 -17.14
CA TYR A 160 -10.29 31.83 -17.39
C TYR A 160 -11.75 31.46 -17.72
N ILE A 161 -12.74 31.99 -16.99
CA ILE A 161 -14.17 31.74 -17.24
C ILE A 161 -14.59 32.21 -18.64
N SER A 162 -14.17 33.42 -19.02
CA SER A 162 -14.44 33.93 -20.36
C SER A 162 -13.72 33.13 -21.45
N TYR A 163 -12.55 32.56 -21.17
CA TYR A 163 -11.84 31.66 -22.09
C TYR A 163 -12.59 30.34 -22.26
N LEU A 164 -13.03 29.70 -21.16
CA LEU A 164 -13.87 28.51 -21.21
C LEU A 164 -15.12 28.72 -22.07
N SER A 165 -15.67 29.94 -22.10
CA SER A 165 -16.86 30.27 -22.89
C SER A 165 -16.57 30.61 -24.37
N LYS A 166 -15.30 30.72 -24.78
CA LYS A 166 -14.91 31.24 -26.12
C LYS A 166 -13.84 30.43 -26.84
N PHE A 167 -13.23 29.40 -26.24
CA PHE A 167 -12.12 28.68 -26.87
C PHE A 167 -12.51 27.96 -28.18
N ASP A 168 -13.80 27.66 -28.36
CA ASP A 168 -14.41 27.10 -29.58
C ASP A 168 -14.78 28.17 -30.62
N HIS A 169 -14.78 29.46 -30.26
CA HIS A 169 -15.05 30.58 -31.18
C HIS A 169 -13.84 30.92 -32.07
N LEU A 170 -13.26 29.91 -32.72
CA LEU A 170 -12.06 30.05 -33.56
C LEU A 170 -12.26 30.97 -34.76
N HIS A 171 -13.51 31.26 -35.13
CA HIS A 171 -13.87 32.16 -36.21
C HIS A 171 -13.67 33.65 -35.87
N GLU A 172 -13.70 34.02 -34.57
CA GLU A 172 -13.49 35.40 -34.11
C GLU A 172 -12.01 35.82 -34.13
N ILE A 173 -11.09 34.85 -34.23
CA ILE A 173 -9.64 35.08 -34.18
C ILE A 173 -9.12 35.66 -35.50
N HIS A 174 -8.42 36.80 -35.43
CA HIS A 174 -7.98 37.55 -36.61
C HIS A 174 -6.94 36.80 -37.45
N LYS A 175 -7.30 36.48 -38.70
CA LYS A 175 -6.49 35.73 -39.69
C LYS A 175 -5.06 36.27 -39.83
N GLU A 176 -4.92 37.58 -40.06
CA GLU A 176 -3.64 38.20 -40.44
C GLU A 176 -2.69 38.49 -39.27
N LYS A 177 -3.21 38.59 -38.05
CA LYS A 177 -2.41 38.99 -36.86
C LYS A 177 -2.00 37.78 -36.02
N THR A 178 -2.91 36.82 -35.89
CA THR A 178 -2.78 35.73 -34.92
C THR A 178 -2.67 34.38 -35.62
N LYS A 179 -3.57 34.05 -36.56
CA LYS A 179 -3.55 32.74 -37.25
C LYS A 179 -2.32 32.50 -38.13
N LYS A 180 -1.66 33.56 -38.61
CA LYS A 180 -0.37 33.48 -39.32
C LYS A 180 0.84 33.22 -38.41
N SER A 181 0.68 33.35 -37.08
CA SER A 181 1.76 33.12 -36.11
C SER A 181 2.00 31.63 -35.89
N GLY A 182 3.28 31.24 -35.76
CA GLY A 182 3.64 29.88 -35.34
C GLY A 182 3.07 29.49 -33.98
N ALA A 183 2.94 30.46 -33.06
CA ALA A 183 2.40 30.23 -31.72
C ALA A 183 0.92 29.80 -31.74
N TYR A 184 0.11 30.32 -32.67
CA TYR A 184 -1.29 29.92 -32.80
C TYR A 184 -1.41 28.48 -33.33
N LYS A 185 -0.53 28.10 -34.27
CA LYS A 185 -0.46 26.72 -34.75
C LYS A 185 -0.12 25.76 -33.60
N SER A 186 0.85 26.11 -32.75
CA SER A 186 1.18 25.30 -31.59
C SER A 186 0.02 25.17 -30.61
N TYR A 187 -0.69 26.28 -30.33
CA TYR A 187 -1.87 26.28 -29.47
C TYR A 187 -2.98 25.37 -30.00
N ILE A 188 -3.37 25.52 -31.28
CA ILE A 188 -4.50 24.75 -31.83
C ILE A 188 -4.20 23.25 -31.96
N VAL A 189 -2.94 22.89 -32.24
CA VAL A 189 -2.50 21.48 -32.24
C VAL A 189 -2.56 20.92 -30.82
N SER A 190 -2.07 21.68 -29.82
CA SER A 190 -2.12 21.26 -28.42
C SER A 190 -3.56 21.11 -27.92
N LEU A 191 -4.47 21.99 -28.37
CA LEU A 191 -5.90 21.91 -28.06
C LEU A 191 -6.56 20.70 -28.73
N GLU A 192 -6.28 20.42 -30.00
CA GLU A 192 -6.76 19.21 -30.69
C GLU A 192 -6.28 17.93 -29.98
N GLU A 193 -4.99 17.88 -29.63
CA GLU A 193 -4.37 16.74 -28.96
C GLU A 193 -4.95 16.50 -27.57
N TYR A 194 -5.09 17.55 -26.76
CA TYR A 194 -5.69 17.47 -25.44
C TYR A 194 -7.15 17.00 -25.49
N LEU A 195 -7.98 17.64 -26.33
CA LEU A 195 -9.40 17.27 -26.43
C LEU A 195 -9.58 15.84 -26.94
N LYS A 196 -8.75 15.42 -27.90
CA LYS A 196 -8.77 14.05 -28.41
C LYS A 196 -8.40 13.05 -27.30
N ASP A 197 -7.31 13.29 -26.59
CA ASP A 197 -6.85 12.45 -25.49
C ASP A 197 -7.91 12.36 -24.37
N PHE A 198 -8.46 13.50 -23.95
CA PHE A 198 -9.50 13.56 -22.94
C PHE A 198 -10.73 12.74 -23.33
N ILE A 199 -11.21 12.86 -24.57
CA ILE A 199 -12.38 12.09 -25.04
C ILE A 199 -12.06 10.58 -25.09
N CYS A 200 -10.86 10.18 -25.53
CA CYS A 200 -10.44 8.77 -25.48
C CYS A 200 -10.47 8.21 -24.06
N ARG A 201 -10.10 9.02 -23.06
CA ARG A 201 -10.11 8.61 -21.64
C ARG A 201 -11.52 8.64 -21.04
N ALA A 202 -12.29 9.70 -21.26
CA ALA A 202 -13.59 9.93 -20.62
C ALA A 202 -14.78 9.24 -21.33
N LYS A 203 -14.69 9.05 -22.65
CA LYS A 203 -15.77 8.49 -23.50
C LYS A 203 -15.19 7.49 -24.53
N PRO A 204 -14.59 6.38 -24.10
CA PRO A 204 -13.86 5.45 -24.97
C PRO A 204 -14.72 4.75 -26.02
N LEU A 205 -16.03 4.64 -25.82
CA LEU A 205 -16.94 3.98 -26.76
C LEU A 205 -17.29 4.83 -27.98
N ILE A 206 -16.82 6.08 -28.04
CA ILE A 206 -17.00 6.95 -29.21
C ILE A 206 -15.88 6.67 -30.21
N ASP A 207 -16.23 6.31 -31.45
CA ASP A 207 -15.28 6.18 -32.55
C ASP A 207 -14.80 7.56 -33.04
N ILE A 208 -13.79 8.10 -32.35
CA ILE A 208 -13.18 9.40 -32.70
C ILE A 208 -12.54 9.35 -34.08
N ALA A 209 -11.95 8.21 -34.48
CA ALA A 209 -11.30 8.09 -35.78
C ALA A 209 -12.32 8.25 -36.92
N GLY A 210 -13.46 7.57 -36.81
CA GLY A 210 -14.58 7.70 -37.76
C GLY A 210 -15.22 9.09 -37.73
N GLU A 211 -15.37 9.72 -36.56
CA GLU A 211 -15.85 11.10 -36.46
C GLU A 211 -14.91 12.08 -37.15
N LEU A 212 -13.60 11.99 -36.91
CA LEU A 212 -12.60 12.85 -37.54
C LEU A 212 -12.50 12.60 -39.06
N GLU A 213 -12.63 11.36 -39.53
CA GLU A 213 -12.69 11.07 -40.97
C GLU A 213 -13.93 11.69 -41.63
N ARG A 214 -15.08 11.65 -40.95
CA ARG A 214 -16.32 12.28 -41.43
C ARG A 214 -16.17 13.80 -41.51
N VAL A 215 -15.58 14.41 -40.48
CA VAL A 215 -15.26 15.85 -40.46
C VAL A 215 -14.28 16.20 -41.58
N ASP A 216 -13.26 15.37 -41.80
CA ASP A 216 -12.28 15.60 -42.86
C ASP A 216 -12.95 15.57 -44.26
N LYS A 217 -13.85 14.61 -44.51
CA LYS A 217 -14.59 14.51 -45.77
C LYS A 217 -15.53 15.72 -45.98
N ASP A 218 -16.26 16.11 -44.95
CA ASP A 218 -17.14 17.29 -44.96
C ASP A 218 -16.33 18.59 -45.12
N PHE A 219 -15.17 18.69 -44.47
CA PHE A 219 -14.23 19.79 -44.63
C PHE A 219 -13.71 19.88 -46.06
N GLU A 220 -13.29 18.77 -46.67
CA GLU A 220 -12.83 18.76 -48.06
C GLU A 220 -13.91 19.25 -49.03
N GLN A 221 -15.16 18.85 -48.81
CA GLN A 221 -16.29 19.34 -49.58
C GLN A 221 -16.52 20.85 -49.36
N LYS A 222 -16.61 21.29 -48.11
CA LYS A 222 -16.82 22.70 -47.74
C LYS A 222 -15.65 23.61 -48.17
N TRP A 223 -14.43 23.09 -48.19
CA TRP A 223 -13.24 23.80 -48.65
C TRP A 223 -13.29 24.01 -50.17
N LYS A 224 -13.67 22.98 -50.94
CA LYS A 224 -13.91 23.10 -52.40
C LYS A 224 -15.02 24.10 -52.71
N GLU A 225 -16.05 24.16 -51.86
CA GLU A 225 -17.17 25.11 -51.99
C GLU A 225 -16.86 26.51 -51.42
N GLY A 226 -15.72 26.71 -50.75
CA GLY A 226 -15.34 27.99 -50.13
C GLY A 226 -16.20 28.39 -48.92
N LYS A 227 -16.91 27.45 -48.29
CA LYS A 227 -17.90 27.68 -47.22
C LYS A 227 -17.37 27.43 -45.80
N VAL A 228 -16.06 27.22 -45.63
CA VAL A 228 -15.46 26.99 -44.31
C VAL A 228 -15.52 28.27 -43.46
N ILE A 229 -16.21 28.17 -42.31
CA ILE A 229 -16.43 29.27 -41.37
C ILE A 229 -15.07 29.81 -40.88
N GLY A 230 -14.90 31.12 -40.87
CA GLY A 230 -13.64 31.75 -40.45
C GLY A 230 -12.48 31.60 -41.44
N TRP A 231 -12.68 30.98 -42.62
CA TRP A 231 -11.69 30.86 -43.71
C TRP A 231 -12.21 31.33 -45.07
N SER A 232 -13.52 31.50 -45.24
CA SER A 232 -14.14 32.11 -46.42
C SER A 232 -13.59 33.53 -46.68
N ASN A 233 -13.42 33.88 -47.96
CA ASN A 233 -12.94 35.18 -48.40
C ASN A 233 -14.10 36.20 -48.36
N GLU A 234 -14.15 37.06 -47.34
CA GLU A 234 -15.06 38.23 -47.33
C GLU A 234 -14.65 39.34 -48.32
N LYS A 235 -13.86 39.02 -49.34
CA LYS A 235 -13.60 39.91 -50.49
C LYS A 235 -13.67 39.14 -51.80
N SER A 236 -14.87 38.70 -52.15
CA SER A 236 -15.25 38.53 -53.56
C SER A 236 -16.74 38.80 -53.81
N SER A 237 -17.31 39.77 -53.09
CA SER A 237 -18.48 40.53 -53.54
C SER A 237 -17.99 41.89 -54.02
N GLY A 238 -17.69 41.99 -55.32
CA GLY A 238 -17.59 43.28 -56.02
C GLY A 238 -16.19 43.73 -56.48
N ALA A 239 -15.46 42.91 -57.25
CA ALA A 239 -14.56 43.38 -58.32
C ALA A 239 -13.96 42.21 -59.14
N LEU A 240 -14.81 41.38 -59.75
CA LEU A 240 -14.46 40.62 -60.97
C LEU A 240 -15.72 40.08 -61.66
N THR A 241 -16.75 40.93 -61.80
CA THR A 241 -17.65 40.81 -62.95
C THR A 241 -16.96 41.45 -64.14
N LYS A 242 -16.29 40.62 -64.96
CA LYS A 242 -16.25 40.70 -66.42
C LYS A 242 -15.38 39.56 -66.95
N PHE A 243 -15.95 38.80 -67.87
CA PHE A 243 -15.41 37.61 -68.56
C PHE A 243 -15.63 36.26 -67.87
N ALA A 244 -16.90 35.93 -67.64
CA ALA A 244 -17.38 34.67 -68.19
C ALA A 244 -17.77 34.91 -69.64
N PRO A 245 -17.14 34.23 -70.61
CA PRO A 245 -17.87 33.64 -71.71
C PRO A 245 -17.86 32.12 -71.48
N SER A 246 -19.07 31.59 -71.31
CA SER A 246 -19.40 30.24 -71.74
C SER A 246 -18.90 30.05 -73.19
N SER A 247 -17.74 29.41 -73.37
CA SER A 247 -17.37 28.63 -74.55
C SER A 247 -15.91 28.15 -74.49
N ALA A 248 -15.71 26.85 -74.72
CA ALA A 248 -14.47 26.19 -75.13
C ALA A 248 -13.56 25.64 -74.03
N GLU A 249 -13.99 24.56 -73.37
CA GLU A 249 -13.08 23.40 -73.24
C GLU A 249 -12.72 22.97 -74.68
N VAL A 250 -11.48 23.21 -75.09
CA VAL A 250 -11.00 22.75 -76.40
C VAL A 250 -10.59 21.29 -76.21
N ASP A 251 -11.38 20.38 -76.78
CA ASP A 251 -11.01 18.96 -76.80
C ASP A 251 -9.77 18.75 -77.69
N LEU A 252 -8.63 18.52 -77.04
CA LEU A 252 -7.32 18.36 -77.69
C LEU A 252 -7.18 17.02 -78.42
N SER A 253 -8.12 16.08 -78.26
CA SER A 253 -8.05 14.77 -78.92
C SER A 253 -8.12 14.87 -80.45
N ASN A 254 -8.83 15.88 -80.97
CA ASN A 254 -9.12 16.05 -82.41
C ASN A 254 -8.01 16.76 -83.24
N PHE A 255 -6.93 17.23 -82.60
CA PHE A 255 -5.85 17.96 -83.28
C PHE A 255 -4.55 17.16 -83.28
N ASN A 256 -3.91 17.05 -84.44
CA ASN A 256 -2.70 16.21 -84.61
C ASN A 256 -1.46 17.00 -85.04
N SER A 257 -1.59 18.30 -85.34
CA SER A 257 -0.47 19.18 -85.69
C SER A 257 -0.56 20.54 -84.98
N SER A 258 0.57 21.24 -84.86
CA SER A 258 0.59 22.58 -84.27
C SER A 258 -0.07 23.64 -85.17
N GLU A 259 -0.13 23.39 -86.47
CA GLU A 259 -0.65 24.34 -87.47
C GLU A 259 -2.19 24.39 -87.43
N GLU A 260 -2.86 23.26 -87.21
CA GLU A 260 -4.33 23.21 -87.01
C GLU A 260 -4.77 23.91 -85.70
N LEU A 261 -3.90 23.92 -84.68
CA LEU A 261 -4.16 24.60 -83.42
C LEU A 261 -3.98 26.12 -83.52
N GLU A 262 -3.20 26.60 -84.48
CA GLU A 262 -3.03 28.04 -84.73
C GLU A 262 -4.32 28.70 -85.27
N GLU A 263 -5.14 27.95 -86.02
CA GLU A 263 -6.42 28.42 -86.56
C GLU A 263 -7.47 28.74 -85.48
N LEU A 264 -7.33 28.17 -84.28
CA LEU A 264 -8.20 28.48 -83.14
C LEU A 264 -8.02 29.90 -82.60
N GLY A 265 -6.93 30.58 -82.99
CA GLY A 265 -6.66 31.96 -82.64
C GLY A 265 -5.99 32.15 -81.27
N ALA A 266 -5.37 33.32 -81.11
CA ALA A 266 -4.49 33.62 -79.97
C ALA A 266 -5.19 33.56 -78.59
N ASP A 267 -6.47 33.91 -78.54
CA ASP A 267 -7.23 34.03 -77.29
C ASP A 267 -7.72 32.67 -76.79
N ARG A 268 -8.13 31.76 -77.69
CA ARG A 268 -8.50 30.39 -77.31
C ARG A 268 -7.30 29.56 -76.89
N LEU A 269 -6.17 29.70 -77.57
CA LEU A 269 -4.92 29.05 -77.16
C LEU A 269 -4.42 29.56 -75.80
N LYS A 270 -4.59 30.86 -75.54
CA LYS A 270 -4.27 31.46 -74.24
C LYS A 270 -5.18 30.95 -73.13
N ALA A 271 -6.48 30.82 -73.39
CA ALA A 271 -7.44 30.26 -72.44
C ALA A 271 -7.13 28.78 -72.13
N ALA A 272 -6.83 27.97 -73.15
CA ALA A 272 -6.49 26.56 -72.97
C ALA A 272 -5.14 26.36 -72.23
N LEU A 273 -4.12 27.18 -72.51
CA LEU A 273 -2.85 27.15 -71.75
C LEU A 273 -3.02 27.62 -70.30
N LEU A 274 -3.87 28.63 -70.06
CA LEU A 274 -4.21 29.08 -68.70
C LEU A 274 -4.93 27.97 -67.92
N ALA A 275 -5.87 27.27 -68.56
CA ALA A 275 -6.59 26.17 -67.94
C ALA A 275 -5.66 25.00 -67.55
N LEU A 276 -4.60 24.77 -68.32
CA LEU A 276 -3.55 23.78 -68.02
C LEU A 276 -2.41 24.33 -67.14
N GLY A 277 -2.48 25.59 -66.69
CA GLY A 277 -1.46 26.21 -65.83
C GLY A 277 -0.11 26.49 -66.53
N LEU A 278 -0.06 26.52 -67.86
CA LEU A 278 1.15 26.71 -68.65
C LEU A 278 1.38 28.18 -69.06
N LYS A 279 2.64 28.56 -69.34
CA LYS A 279 3.01 29.94 -69.72
C LYS A 279 2.35 30.36 -71.04
N CYS A 280 1.67 31.51 -71.00
CA CYS A 280 0.85 32.04 -72.09
C CYS A 280 1.52 33.12 -72.95
N GLY A 281 2.80 33.41 -72.72
CA GLY A 281 3.57 34.38 -73.50
C GLY A 281 4.00 33.83 -74.87
N GLY A 282 4.42 34.70 -75.77
CA GLY A 282 4.94 34.32 -77.10
C GLY A 282 3.91 34.38 -78.23
N THR A 283 4.37 34.01 -79.43
CA THR A 283 3.59 34.01 -80.68
C THR A 283 2.52 32.91 -80.67
N VAL A 284 1.52 33.01 -81.57
CA VAL A 284 0.41 32.04 -81.67
C VAL A 284 0.92 30.62 -81.92
N LYS A 285 1.94 30.50 -82.80
CA LYS A 285 2.65 29.25 -83.12
C LYS A 285 3.33 28.61 -81.90
N GLU A 286 3.97 29.42 -81.07
CA GLU A 286 4.58 28.92 -79.83
C GLU A 286 3.54 28.44 -78.82
N ARG A 287 2.38 29.10 -78.75
CA ARG A 287 1.30 28.68 -77.85
C ARG A 287 0.67 27.37 -78.30
N ALA A 288 0.40 27.21 -79.60
CA ALA A 288 -0.10 25.97 -80.19
C ALA A 288 0.88 24.80 -79.98
N SER A 289 2.18 25.04 -80.17
CA SER A 289 3.23 24.03 -79.95
C SER A 289 3.32 23.57 -78.49
N ARG A 290 3.18 24.50 -77.52
CA ARG A 290 3.16 24.16 -76.09
C ARG A 290 1.94 23.34 -75.71
N LEU A 291 0.77 23.72 -76.24
CA LEU A 291 -0.48 22.99 -76.00
C LEU A 291 -0.40 21.55 -76.55
N LEU A 292 0.21 21.36 -77.72
CA LEU A 292 0.43 20.04 -78.32
C LEU A 292 1.47 19.21 -77.54
N SER A 293 2.56 19.81 -77.05
CA SER A 293 3.54 19.09 -76.23
C SER A 293 2.95 18.57 -74.92
N ALA A 294 2.00 19.32 -74.32
CA ALA A 294 1.30 18.90 -73.11
C ALA A 294 0.40 17.67 -73.33
N LYS A 295 -0.13 17.49 -74.56
CA LYS A 295 -0.88 16.27 -74.96
C LYS A 295 0.01 15.03 -74.98
N ILE A 296 1.28 15.17 -75.38
CA ILE A 296 2.23 14.04 -75.51
C ILE A 296 2.78 13.61 -74.14
N SER A 297 2.89 14.52 -73.17
CA SER A 297 3.48 14.25 -71.85
C SER A 297 2.59 13.53 -70.84
N ASN A 298 1.33 13.23 -71.15
CA ASN A 298 0.40 12.54 -70.23
C ASN A 298 0.57 11.00 -70.17
N VAL A 299 1.72 10.47 -70.63
CA VAL A 299 2.11 9.07 -70.41
C VAL A 299 3.51 9.04 -69.80
N SER A 300 3.59 8.57 -68.54
CA SER A 300 4.78 8.36 -67.69
C SER A 300 5.09 9.47 -66.67
N SER A 301 4.66 9.24 -65.44
CA SER A 301 5.20 9.90 -64.25
C SER A 301 6.22 8.99 -63.57
N ASN A 302 7.51 9.33 -63.70
CA ASN A 302 8.47 9.05 -62.64
C ASN A 302 9.59 10.11 -62.58
N ALA A 303 9.88 10.51 -61.33
CA ALA A 303 11.04 11.22 -60.80
C ALA A 303 11.20 12.76 -60.98
N ASN A 304 11.12 13.42 -59.81
CA ASN A 304 12.00 14.46 -59.26
C ASN A 304 11.99 15.91 -59.80
N GLY A 305 11.51 16.80 -58.92
CA GLY A 305 12.29 17.94 -58.44
C GLY A 305 12.21 19.25 -59.24
N LYS A 306 11.29 20.15 -58.87
CA LYS A 306 11.47 21.61 -58.94
C LYS A 306 10.46 22.31 -58.02
N GLY A 307 10.94 23.33 -57.30
CA GLY A 307 10.37 23.85 -56.05
C GLY A 307 8.91 24.30 -56.11
N ILE A 308 8.17 23.91 -55.06
CA ILE A 308 6.85 24.44 -54.72
C ILE A 308 7.00 25.96 -54.51
N THR A 309 6.23 26.76 -55.25
CA THR A 309 6.16 28.22 -55.10
C THR A 309 5.76 28.61 -53.67
N GLU A 310 6.28 29.71 -53.13
CA GLU A 310 5.95 30.16 -51.76
C GLU A 310 4.43 30.33 -51.55
N ASP A 311 3.70 30.78 -52.59
CA ASP A 311 2.24 30.89 -52.57
C ASP A 311 1.54 29.52 -52.37
N ALA A 312 2.03 28.46 -53.03
CA ALA A 312 1.49 27.10 -52.87
C ALA A 312 1.84 26.50 -51.50
N LYS A 313 2.99 26.85 -50.91
CA LYS A 313 3.31 26.48 -49.52
C LYS A 313 2.42 27.23 -48.52
N GLU A 314 2.13 28.50 -48.75
CA GLU A 314 1.26 29.29 -47.89
C GLU A 314 -0.18 28.78 -47.95
N GLU A 315 -0.69 28.45 -49.14
CA GLU A 315 -2.02 27.86 -49.33
C GLU A 315 -2.13 26.49 -48.67
N SER A 316 -1.12 25.63 -48.79
CA SER A 316 -1.06 24.35 -48.08
C SER A 316 -1.04 24.52 -46.56
N ARG A 317 -0.33 25.54 -46.03
CA ARG A 317 -0.33 25.85 -44.60
C ARG A 317 -1.71 26.30 -44.10
N LYS A 318 -2.42 27.13 -44.88
CA LYS A 318 -3.79 27.58 -44.56
C LYS A 318 -4.78 26.42 -44.58
N TYR A 319 -4.69 25.55 -45.58
CA TYR A 319 -5.50 24.34 -45.69
C TYR A 319 -5.35 23.44 -44.45
N ASN A 320 -4.11 23.13 -44.07
CA ASN A 320 -3.84 22.27 -42.91
C ASN A 320 -4.32 22.90 -41.59
N LEU A 321 -4.15 24.22 -41.43
CA LEU A 321 -4.60 24.93 -40.23
C LEU A 321 -6.13 24.96 -40.13
N ALA A 322 -6.82 25.25 -41.24
CA ALA A 322 -8.29 25.25 -41.30
C ALA A 322 -8.87 23.85 -41.03
N LYS A 323 -8.18 22.80 -41.50
CA LYS A 323 -8.55 21.41 -41.23
C LYS A 323 -8.50 21.08 -39.74
N ILE A 324 -7.42 21.47 -39.06
CA ILE A 324 -7.30 21.29 -37.60
C ILE A 324 -8.40 22.06 -36.86
N GLU A 325 -8.70 23.31 -37.25
CA GLU A 325 -9.78 24.08 -36.63
C GLU A 325 -11.15 23.40 -36.76
N SER A 326 -11.45 22.80 -37.93
CA SER A 326 -12.71 22.05 -38.09
C SER A 326 -12.82 20.82 -37.18
N ARG A 327 -11.69 20.16 -36.90
CA ARG A 327 -11.65 19.02 -35.96
C ARG A 327 -11.83 19.48 -34.53
N VAL A 328 -11.14 20.55 -34.12
CA VAL A 328 -11.29 21.13 -32.76
C VAL A 328 -12.72 21.56 -32.49
N LEU A 329 -13.41 22.17 -33.47
CA LEU A 329 -14.84 22.50 -33.34
C LEU A 329 -15.68 21.26 -33.04
N ARG A 330 -15.47 20.18 -33.79
CA ARG A 330 -16.19 18.92 -33.55
C ARG A 330 -15.87 18.31 -32.19
N LEU A 331 -14.60 18.28 -31.79
CA LEU A 331 -14.19 17.76 -30.48
C LEU A 331 -14.79 18.61 -29.35
N SER A 332 -14.86 19.93 -29.52
CA SER A 332 -15.47 20.86 -28.55
C SER A 332 -16.97 20.61 -28.37
N GLU A 333 -17.69 20.22 -29.42
CA GLU A 333 -19.10 19.82 -29.33
C GLU A 333 -19.28 18.54 -28.47
N LEU A 334 -18.36 17.58 -28.62
CA LEU A 334 -18.41 16.30 -27.89
C LEU A 334 -18.14 16.44 -26.38
N VAL A 335 -17.42 17.50 -25.97
CA VAL A 335 -17.13 17.83 -24.57
C VAL A 335 -17.97 18.99 -24.02
N SER A 336 -19.07 19.35 -24.69
CA SER A 336 -19.89 20.51 -24.33
C SER A 336 -20.50 20.42 -22.93
N ALA A 337 -20.83 19.22 -22.47
CA ALA A 337 -21.36 18.99 -21.12
C ALA A 337 -20.28 19.17 -20.05
N GLU A 338 -19.10 18.57 -20.27
CA GLU A 338 -17.95 18.67 -19.38
C GLU A 338 -17.44 20.11 -19.28
N ARG A 339 -17.42 20.83 -20.41
CA ARG A 339 -17.14 22.26 -20.47
C ARG A 339 -18.07 23.09 -19.59
N ALA A 340 -19.37 22.82 -19.62
CA ALA A 340 -20.35 23.52 -18.79
C ALA A 340 -20.11 23.23 -17.29
N ALA A 341 -19.84 21.96 -16.96
CA ALA A 341 -19.52 21.54 -15.60
C ALA A 341 -18.23 22.19 -15.08
N THR A 342 -17.17 22.28 -15.88
CA THR A 342 -15.92 22.96 -15.52
C THR A 342 -16.14 24.44 -15.26
N ARG A 343 -16.95 25.10 -16.10
CA ARG A 343 -17.27 26.52 -15.92
C ARG A 343 -18.00 26.76 -14.60
N GLU A 344 -18.99 25.94 -14.28
CA GLU A 344 -19.71 26.00 -13.00
C GLU A 344 -18.77 25.74 -11.81
N ASN A 345 -17.86 24.77 -11.95
CA ASN A 345 -16.85 24.45 -10.93
C ASN A 345 -15.96 25.65 -10.61
N VAL A 346 -15.42 26.29 -11.65
CA VAL A 346 -14.56 27.47 -11.51
C VAL A 346 -15.33 28.65 -10.93
N GLU A 347 -16.57 28.88 -11.38
CA GLU A 347 -17.43 29.95 -10.82
C GLU A 347 -17.71 29.72 -9.32
N ARG A 348 -17.90 28.47 -8.91
CA ARG A 348 -18.08 28.09 -7.51
C ARG A 348 -16.82 28.28 -6.69
N LYS A 349 -15.65 27.82 -7.17
CA LYS A 349 -14.35 28.01 -6.50
C LYS A 349 -14.03 29.50 -6.35
N GLN A 350 -14.23 30.30 -7.41
CA GLN A 350 -13.94 31.74 -7.40
C GLN A 350 -14.88 32.57 -6.48
N ALA A 351 -16.06 32.07 -6.15
CA ALA A 351 -17.02 32.77 -5.28
C ALA A 351 -16.75 32.57 -3.77
N ARG A 352 -15.77 31.75 -3.38
CA ARG A 352 -15.50 31.35 -1.98
C ARG A 352 -14.50 32.26 -1.26
N ALA A 353 -14.54 32.21 0.07
CA ALA A 353 -13.54 32.87 0.92
C ALA A 353 -12.34 31.94 1.17
N VAL A 354 -11.15 32.52 1.37
CA VAL A 354 -9.83 31.84 1.44
C VAL A 354 -9.75 30.65 2.44
N GLY A 355 -10.66 30.54 3.42
CA GLY A 355 -10.71 29.41 4.35
C GLY A 355 -11.61 28.24 3.93
N GLU A 356 -12.46 28.43 2.92
CA GLU A 356 -13.40 27.41 2.39
C GLU A 356 -12.83 26.68 1.14
N GLU A 357 -11.68 27.12 0.62
CA GLU A 357 -10.94 26.43 -0.45
C GLU A 357 -10.20 25.19 0.10
N GLU A 358 -9.54 25.31 1.26
CA GLU A 358 -8.85 24.18 1.92
C GLU A 358 -9.83 23.09 2.39
N GLU A 359 -11.06 23.48 2.78
CA GLU A 359 -12.11 22.54 3.18
C GLU A 359 -12.78 21.84 1.99
N GLU A 360 -12.63 22.26 0.73
CA GLU A 360 -13.23 21.53 -0.41
C GLU A 360 -12.27 20.52 -1.03
N ASP A 361 -10.96 20.82 -1.07
CA ASP A 361 -9.96 19.83 -1.51
C ASP A 361 -9.93 18.61 -0.56
N ASP A 362 -10.15 18.83 0.75
CA ASP A 362 -10.31 17.77 1.75
C ASP A 362 -11.70 17.09 1.71
N VAL A 363 -12.73 17.72 1.13
CA VAL A 363 -14.11 17.20 1.14
C VAL A 363 -14.53 16.65 -0.23
N GLU A 364 -13.91 16.98 -1.36
CA GLU A 364 -14.11 16.26 -2.63
C GLU A 364 -13.62 14.80 -2.56
N GLU A 365 -12.55 14.51 -1.79
CA GLU A 365 -12.16 13.13 -1.44
C GLU A 365 -13.20 12.43 -0.54
N VAL A 366 -14.00 13.19 0.22
CA VAL A 366 -14.99 12.67 1.18
C VAL A 366 -16.40 12.57 0.55
N TYR A 367 -16.74 13.42 -0.43
CA TYR A 367 -18.04 13.42 -1.10
C TYR A 367 -18.23 12.24 -2.07
N GLU A 368 -17.16 11.65 -2.63
CA GLU A 368 -17.28 10.35 -3.35
C GLU A 368 -17.74 9.23 -2.40
N VAL A 369 -17.52 9.36 -1.10
CA VAL A 369 -18.00 8.42 -0.07
C VAL A 369 -19.42 8.78 0.42
N GLU A 370 -19.85 10.04 0.31
CA GLU A 370 -21.17 10.47 0.84
C GLU A 370 -22.34 10.35 -0.16
N GLU A 371 -22.12 10.34 -1.47
CA GLU A 371 -23.19 9.97 -2.44
C GLU A 371 -23.64 8.49 -2.29
N GLU A 372 -22.93 7.68 -1.49
CA GLU A 372 -23.33 6.31 -1.10
C GLU A 372 -24.61 6.26 -0.22
N ALA A 373 -25.11 7.38 0.30
CA ALA A 373 -26.14 7.39 1.35
C ALA A 373 -27.57 7.77 0.91
N ASP A 374 -27.85 7.98 -0.38
CA ASP A 374 -29.17 8.46 -0.84
C ASP A 374 -30.22 7.37 -1.12
N ASN A 375 -30.19 6.30 -0.31
CA ASN A 375 -31.32 5.41 -0.12
C ASN A 375 -31.69 5.35 1.36
N VAL A 376 -32.27 6.43 1.89
CA VAL A 376 -32.78 6.48 3.28
C VAL A 376 -33.78 5.35 3.50
N PRO A 377 -33.46 4.33 4.33
CA PRO A 377 -34.38 3.22 4.57
C PRO A 377 -35.56 3.70 5.40
N TYR A 378 -36.76 3.24 5.08
CA TYR A 378 -38.00 3.56 5.79
C TYR A 378 -37.86 3.30 7.31
N ASN A 379 -37.69 4.37 8.09
CA ASN A 379 -37.45 4.33 9.53
C ASN A 379 -38.55 5.06 10.33
N PRO A 380 -39.77 4.53 10.39
CA PRO A 380 -40.94 5.19 10.97
C PRO A 380 -40.86 5.35 12.50
N LYS A 381 -39.92 4.67 13.17
CA LYS A 381 -39.70 4.79 14.63
C LYS A 381 -38.49 5.65 14.99
N ASN A 382 -37.85 6.25 13.98
CA ASN A 382 -36.69 7.15 14.12
C ASN A 382 -35.60 6.55 15.02
N LEU A 383 -35.35 5.25 14.83
CA LEU A 383 -34.34 4.49 15.57
C LEU A 383 -32.96 4.79 14.98
N PRO A 384 -31.89 4.85 15.79
CA PRO A 384 -30.53 5.00 15.27
C PRO A 384 -30.24 3.91 14.22
N LEU A 385 -29.56 4.27 13.14
CA LEU A 385 -29.15 3.31 12.13
C LEU A 385 -27.89 2.59 12.60
N ASP A 386 -27.81 1.30 12.31
CA ASP A 386 -26.60 0.51 12.51
C ASP A 386 -25.57 0.84 11.42
N TRP A 387 -24.36 0.31 11.52
CA TRP A 387 -23.32 0.44 10.49
C TRP A 387 -23.74 -0.15 9.13
N ASP A 388 -24.75 -1.03 9.11
CA ASP A 388 -25.42 -1.56 7.92
C ASP A 388 -26.47 -0.60 7.30
N GLY A 389 -26.63 0.62 7.82
CA GLY A 389 -27.64 1.59 7.38
C GLY A 389 -29.09 1.22 7.76
N LYS A 390 -29.34 0.05 8.35
CA LYS A 390 -30.67 -0.42 8.80
C LYS A 390 -30.98 0.07 10.22
N PRO A 391 -32.25 0.34 10.57
CA PRO A 391 -32.61 0.73 11.94
C PRO A 391 -32.25 -0.37 12.95
N ILE A 392 -31.54 -0.02 14.03
CA ILE A 392 -31.14 -1.01 15.04
C ILE A 392 -32.36 -1.71 15.66
N PRO A 393 -32.24 -3.00 16.02
CA PRO A 393 -33.33 -3.72 16.66
C PRO A 393 -33.84 -3.02 17.93
N TYR A 394 -35.17 -2.91 18.07
CA TYR A 394 -35.81 -2.14 19.15
C TYR A 394 -35.42 -2.60 20.57
N TRP A 395 -35.15 -3.90 20.75
CA TRP A 395 -34.70 -4.43 22.03
C TRP A 395 -33.27 -3.98 22.36
N LEU A 396 -32.40 -3.87 21.35
CA LEU A 396 -31.02 -3.39 21.48
C LEU A 396 -30.99 -1.89 21.80
N TYR A 397 -31.89 -1.13 21.16
CA TYR A 397 -32.15 0.28 21.48
C TYR A 397 -32.54 0.50 22.96
N LYS A 398 -33.37 -0.40 23.53
CA LYS A 398 -33.72 -0.37 24.96
C LYS A 398 -32.60 -0.90 25.86
N LEU A 399 -31.88 -1.95 25.45
CA LEU A 399 -30.79 -2.54 26.23
C LEU A 399 -29.65 -1.53 26.47
N HIS A 400 -29.30 -0.75 25.45
CA HIS A 400 -28.28 0.31 25.56
C HIS A 400 -28.81 1.62 26.13
N GLY A 401 -30.09 1.67 26.54
CA GLY A 401 -30.70 2.85 27.16
C GLY A 401 -30.83 4.06 26.21
N LEU A 402 -30.75 3.85 24.90
CA LEU A 402 -30.82 4.90 23.88
C LEU A 402 -32.25 5.51 23.77
N ASN A 403 -33.23 4.89 24.41
CA ASN A 403 -34.59 5.40 24.58
C ASN A 403 -34.72 6.45 25.69
N ILE A 404 -33.67 6.70 26.47
CA ILE A 404 -33.66 7.66 27.57
C ILE A 404 -32.89 8.90 27.13
N GLY A 405 -33.58 10.05 27.08
CA GLY A 405 -32.99 11.34 26.73
C GLY A 405 -32.47 12.08 27.96
N TYR A 406 -31.25 12.59 27.87
CA TYR A 406 -30.61 13.42 28.89
C TYR A 406 -30.36 14.83 28.32
N GLY A 407 -30.93 15.85 28.94
CA GLY A 407 -30.76 17.24 28.52
C GLY A 407 -29.52 17.89 29.14
N CYS A 408 -28.83 18.73 28.37
CA CYS A 408 -27.73 19.57 28.86
C CYS A 408 -28.00 21.06 28.57
N GLU A 409 -28.15 21.87 29.62
CA GLU A 409 -28.45 23.30 29.53
C GLU A 409 -27.27 24.10 28.97
N ILE A 410 -26.04 23.75 29.38
CA ILE A 410 -24.78 24.35 28.91
C ILE A 410 -24.61 24.20 27.39
N CYS A 411 -25.16 23.14 26.78
CA CYS A 411 -25.15 22.90 25.32
C CYS A 411 -26.33 23.54 24.56
N GLY A 412 -27.12 24.40 25.21
CA GLY A 412 -28.33 24.99 24.64
C GLY A 412 -29.55 24.08 24.73
N ASN A 413 -29.73 23.37 25.85
CA ASN A 413 -30.79 22.38 26.08
C ASN A 413 -30.82 21.23 25.04
N GLN A 414 -29.66 20.87 24.51
CA GLN A 414 -29.52 19.71 23.62
C GLN A 414 -29.85 18.42 24.39
N VAL A 415 -30.64 17.54 23.77
CA VAL A 415 -30.99 16.23 24.33
C VAL A 415 -30.10 15.16 23.72
N TYR A 416 -29.39 14.43 24.57
CA TYR A 416 -28.55 13.30 24.21
C TYR A 416 -29.28 11.99 24.50
N LYS A 417 -29.30 11.07 23.54
CA LYS A 417 -29.98 9.78 23.68
C LYS A 417 -29.00 8.74 24.24
N GLY A 418 -29.27 8.28 25.45
CA GLY A 418 -28.53 7.24 26.14
C GLY A 418 -27.38 7.75 27.04
N PRO A 419 -27.06 7.00 28.10
CA PRO A 419 -26.11 7.43 29.14
C PRO A 419 -24.68 7.51 28.63
N LYS A 420 -24.25 6.64 27.71
CA LYS A 420 -22.89 6.67 27.14
C LYS A 420 -22.66 7.91 26.27
N ALA A 421 -23.62 8.24 25.41
CA ALA A 421 -23.56 9.46 24.60
C ALA A 421 -23.55 10.71 25.49
N PHE A 422 -24.36 10.71 26.55
CA PHE A 422 -24.38 11.78 27.53
C PHE A 422 -23.11 11.84 28.40
N GLN A 423 -22.34 10.76 28.60
CA GLN A 423 -21.06 10.88 29.28
C GLN A 423 -19.97 11.42 28.34
N ARG A 424 -20.01 11.01 27.06
CA ARG A 424 -19.04 11.47 26.06
C ARG A 424 -19.16 12.97 25.78
N HIS A 425 -20.38 13.53 25.79
CA HIS A 425 -20.59 14.93 25.43
C HIS A 425 -19.86 15.95 26.32
N PHE A 426 -19.50 15.61 27.56
CA PHE A 426 -18.72 16.49 28.44
C PHE A 426 -17.32 16.81 27.88
N THR A 427 -16.78 15.89 27.06
CA THR A 427 -15.49 16.06 26.37
C THR A 427 -15.64 16.59 24.94
N GLU A 428 -16.88 16.64 24.42
CA GLU A 428 -17.14 17.11 23.07
C GLU A 428 -16.98 18.64 22.97
N TRP A 429 -16.68 19.11 21.77
CA TRP A 429 -16.37 20.52 21.51
C TRP A 429 -17.53 21.45 21.92
N ARG A 430 -18.78 21.07 21.67
CA ARG A 430 -19.96 21.90 21.96
C ARG A 430 -20.12 22.20 23.45
N HIS A 431 -19.88 21.22 24.31
CA HIS A 431 -19.92 21.41 25.76
C HIS A 431 -18.71 22.25 26.23
N SER A 432 -17.52 21.95 25.71
CA SER A 432 -16.30 22.72 25.99
C SER A 432 -16.43 24.19 25.58
N HIS A 433 -17.07 24.45 24.44
CA HIS A 433 -17.35 25.79 23.95
C HIS A 433 -18.37 26.50 24.85
N GLY A 434 -19.45 25.83 25.24
CA GLY A 434 -20.42 26.36 26.20
C GLY A 434 -19.78 26.77 27.54
N MET A 435 -18.89 25.92 28.08
CA MET A 435 -18.11 26.22 29.29
C MET A 435 -17.16 27.42 29.09
N ARG A 436 -16.52 27.53 27.92
CA ARG A 436 -15.65 28.65 27.56
C ARG A 436 -16.42 29.97 27.47
N CYS A 437 -17.63 29.96 26.90
CA CYS A 437 -18.50 31.13 26.85
C CYS A 437 -18.95 31.60 28.25
N LEU A 438 -19.03 30.69 29.21
CA LEU A 438 -19.28 31.01 30.63
C LEU A 438 -18.02 31.49 31.38
N GLY A 439 -16.86 31.49 30.74
CA GLY A 439 -15.58 31.86 31.36
C GLY A 439 -15.03 30.80 32.34
N ILE A 440 -15.50 29.55 32.24
CA ILE A 440 -15.10 28.44 33.12
C ILE A 440 -14.20 27.47 32.34
N PRO A 441 -13.02 27.10 32.84
CA PRO A 441 -12.16 26.12 32.17
C PRO A 441 -12.76 24.71 32.25
N ASN A 442 -12.90 24.05 31.09
CA ASN A 442 -13.44 22.68 31.02
C ASN A 442 -12.41 21.68 31.58
N THR A 443 -12.55 21.33 32.86
CA THR A 443 -11.68 20.42 33.61
C THR A 443 -12.50 19.27 34.19
N ALA A 444 -11.85 18.20 34.64
CA ALA A 444 -12.53 17.00 35.17
C ALA A 444 -13.50 17.30 36.34
N HIS A 445 -13.30 18.40 37.07
CA HIS A 445 -14.18 18.86 38.15
C HIS A 445 -15.60 19.19 37.69
N PHE A 446 -15.79 19.53 36.41
CA PHE A 446 -17.09 19.90 35.84
C PHE A 446 -17.79 18.74 35.12
N THR A 447 -17.27 17.51 35.24
CA THR A 447 -17.93 16.32 34.69
C THR A 447 -19.26 16.08 35.41
N ASN A 448 -20.31 15.74 34.65
CA ASN A 448 -21.69 15.56 35.12
C ASN A 448 -22.45 16.86 35.49
N ILE A 449 -21.89 18.05 35.24
CA ILE A 449 -22.60 19.32 35.48
C ILE A 449 -23.26 19.79 34.20
N THR A 450 -24.58 19.91 34.24
CA THR A 450 -25.39 20.20 33.05
C THR A 450 -26.10 21.53 33.12
N LYS A 451 -26.33 22.04 34.35
CA LYS A 451 -26.95 23.34 34.61
C LYS A 451 -25.90 24.42 34.69
N ILE A 452 -26.23 25.59 34.13
CA ILE A 452 -25.31 26.72 34.07
C ILE A 452 -25.05 27.28 35.48
N ASN A 453 -26.08 27.39 36.31
CA ASN A 453 -25.94 27.91 37.68
C ASN A 453 -25.01 27.06 38.55
N ASP A 454 -25.15 25.74 38.48
CA ASP A 454 -24.36 24.80 39.27
C ASP A 454 -22.86 24.88 38.89
N ALA A 455 -22.57 25.05 37.58
CA ALA A 455 -21.20 25.24 37.10
C ALA A 455 -20.58 26.54 37.64
N ILE A 456 -21.35 27.64 37.66
CA ILE A 456 -20.89 28.94 38.17
C ILE A 456 -20.63 28.88 39.68
N GLU A 457 -21.51 28.24 40.45
CA GLU A 457 -21.32 28.09 41.90
C GLU A 457 -20.10 27.22 42.25
N LEU A 458 -19.92 26.11 41.54
CA LEU A 458 -18.75 25.26 41.73
C LEU A 458 -17.46 26.01 41.37
N TRP A 459 -17.47 26.77 40.28
CA TRP A 459 -16.32 27.58 39.88
C TRP A 459 -15.96 28.65 40.92
N LYS A 460 -16.96 29.32 41.52
CA LYS A 460 -16.73 30.25 42.63
C LYS A 460 -16.06 29.57 43.81
N LYS A 461 -16.55 28.40 44.24
CA LYS A 461 -15.94 27.62 45.33
C LYS A 461 -14.49 27.22 45.03
N ILE A 462 -14.21 26.77 43.81
CA ILE A 462 -12.85 26.39 43.39
C ILE A 462 -11.92 27.62 43.39
N CYS A 463 -12.40 28.77 42.92
CA CYS A 463 -11.64 30.03 42.99
C CYS A 463 -11.38 30.47 44.43
N ASP A 464 -12.37 30.35 45.32
CA ASP A 464 -12.23 30.72 46.73
C ASP A 464 -11.24 29.79 47.47
N ASP A 465 -11.28 28.48 47.19
CA ASP A 465 -10.30 27.52 47.73
C ASP A 465 -8.89 27.75 47.18
N LYS A 466 -8.78 28.07 45.89
CA LYS A 466 -7.49 28.37 45.26
C LYS A 466 -6.90 29.67 45.78
N ASN A 467 -7.73 30.67 46.08
CA ASN A 467 -7.30 31.92 46.71
C ASN A 467 -6.92 31.73 48.19
N ARG A 468 -7.62 30.86 48.94
CA ARG A 468 -7.23 30.49 50.31
C ARG A 468 -5.90 29.74 50.38
N ASN A 469 -5.60 28.90 49.40
CA ASN A 469 -4.36 28.12 49.34
C ASN A 469 -3.21 28.85 48.63
N LYS A 470 -3.42 30.08 48.15
CA LYS A 470 -2.40 30.87 47.49
C LYS A 470 -1.66 31.69 48.54
N TRP A 471 -0.44 31.29 48.84
CA TRP A 471 0.45 31.97 49.78
C TRP A 471 0.48 33.48 49.50
N ASN A 472 0.09 34.27 50.50
CA ASN A 472 0.07 35.72 50.43
C ASN A 472 1.26 36.28 51.23
N PRO A 473 2.30 36.83 50.58
CA PRO A 473 3.48 37.37 51.26
C PRO A 473 3.18 38.47 52.29
N GLU A 474 2.03 39.15 52.18
CA GLU A 474 1.66 40.21 53.13
C GLU A 474 0.98 39.68 54.41
N ALA A 475 0.40 38.47 54.36
CA ALA A 475 -0.36 37.88 55.47
C ALA A 475 0.32 36.64 56.08
N ASP A 476 1.05 35.87 55.27
CA ASP A 476 1.59 34.54 55.62
C ASP A 476 3.12 34.52 55.77
N GLU A 477 3.79 35.68 55.63
CA GLU A 477 5.24 35.84 55.86
C GLU A 477 5.47 36.23 57.32
N GLU A 478 5.91 35.26 58.12
CA GLU A 478 6.13 35.36 59.56
C GLU A 478 7.59 35.76 59.87
N PHE A 479 7.76 36.77 60.71
CA PHE A 479 9.06 37.23 61.19
C PHE A 479 9.14 37.06 62.72
N GLU A 480 10.26 36.52 63.21
CA GLU A 480 10.55 36.50 64.65
C GLU A 480 11.16 37.83 65.09
N ASP A 481 10.56 38.44 66.11
CA ASP A 481 11.18 39.59 66.77
C ASP A 481 12.34 39.16 67.68
N SER A 482 13.13 40.12 68.14
CA SER A 482 14.27 39.87 69.05
C SER A 482 13.87 39.32 70.45
N LEU A 483 12.58 39.17 70.74
CA LEU A 483 12.03 38.55 71.94
C LEU A 483 11.49 37.13 71.69
N GLY A 484 11.56 36.63 70.45
CA GLY A 484 11.10 35.31 70.04
C GLY A 484 9.60 35.21 69.78
N ASN A 485 8.91 36.34 69.57
CA ASN A 485 7.49 36.33 69.19
C ASN A 485 7.35 36.38 67.66
N VAL A 486 6.38 35.63 67.14
CA VAL A 486 6.09 35.53 65.70
C VAL A 486 5.06 36.58 65.30
N VAL A 487 5.42 37.48 64.38
CA VAL A 487 4.54 38.56 63.89
C VAL A 487 4.53 38.64 62.36
N ASN A 488 3.40 39.10 61.80
CA ASN A 488 3.23 39.30 60.36
C ASN A 488 3.75 40.68 59.89
N ARG A 489 4.17 40.75 58.63
CA ARG A 489 4.91 41.88 58.03
C ARG A 489 4.27 43.27 58.18
N GLN A 490 2.94 43.38 58.27
CA GLN A 490 2.26 44.68 58.41
C GLN A 490 2.48 45.34 59.79
N VAL A 491 2.79 44.57 60.83
CA VAL A 491 2.94 45.08 62.20
C VAL A 491 4.37 45.56 62.51
N GLN A 492 5.35 45.18 61.68
CA GLN A 492 6.78 45.39 61.95
C GLN A 492 7.32 46.81 61.67
N THR A 493 6.52 47.72 61.09
CA THR A 493 7.01 49.04 60.62
C THR A 493 6.91 50.18 61.63
N ALA A 494 6.58 49.92 62.90
CA ALA A 494 6.53 50.95 63.92
C ALA A 494 7.31 50.55 65.19
N ILE A 495 8.31 51.37 65.52
CA ILE A 495 8.91 51.67 66.85
C ILE A 495 10.43 51.31 66.96
N PRO A 496 11.29 52.21 67.52
CA PRO A 496 12.75 52.09 67.48
C PRO A 496 13.43 51.63 68.80
N ILE A 497 14.54 50.88 68.62
CA ILE A 497 15.81 50.71 69.39
C ILE A 497 15.93 51.51 70.72
N PRO A 498 16.40 50.97 71.90
CA PRO A 498 17.83 50.62 72.13
C PRO A 498 18.30 49.61 73.22
N LEU A 499 19.53 49.10 72.99
CA LEU A 499 20.67 48.77 73.89
C LEU A 499 20.50 47.87 75.15
N ALA A 500 21.28 46.77 75.24
CA ALA A 500 22.42 46.56 76.18
C ALA A 500 22.68 45.10 76.64
N HIS A 501 23.96 44.70 76.58
CA HIS A 501 24.77 43.89 77.52
C HIS A 501 24.45 42.41 77.92
N SER A 502 25.30 41.51 77.42
CA SER A 502 26.30 40.64 78.14
C SER A 502 25.91 39.38 78.96
N PHE A 503 26.89 38.44 78.96
CA PHE A 503 27.14 37.21 79.78
C PHE A 503 26.39 35.93 79.38
N VAL A 504 27.03 34.89 78.80
CA VAL A 504 27.96 33.87 79.38
C VAL A 504 27.24 32.92 80.36
N ASP A 505 26.89 31.69 79.96
CA ASP A 505 27.66 30.46 80.23
C ASP A 505 26.96 29.15 79.79
N PHE A 506 27.80 28.21 79.33
CA PHE A 506 27.78 26.75 79.45
C PHE A 506 26.47 25.96 79.66
N VAL A 507 26.20 24.95 78.80
CA VAL A 507 26.13 23.51 79.18
C VAL A 507 26.55 22.63 77.99
N ALA A 508 27.41 21.66 78.30
CA ALA A 508 27.98 20.66 77.41
C ALA A 508 26.95 19.65 76.87
N PHE A 509 26.99 19.38 75.56
CA PHE A 509 26.38 18.19 74.96
C PHE A 509 27.41 17.06 74.83
N SER A 510 27.02 15.89 75.32
CA SER A 510 27.82 14.67 75.44
C SER A 510 28.35 14.12 74.11
N PRO A 511 29.49 13.39 74.11
CA PRO A 511 30.15 12.88 72.89
C PRO A 511 29.41 11.69 72.22
N MET A 512 28.26 11.29 72.75
CA MET A 512 27.50 10.13 72.25
C MET A 512 26.64 10.50 71.02
N TRP A 513 26.21 11.75 70.91
CA TRP A 513 25.30 12.21 69.85
C TRP A 513 26.02 12.48 68.53
N ARG A 514 27.25 13.00 68.56
CA ARG A 514 28.09 13.10 67.34
C ARG A 514 28.45 11.73 66.77
N ARG A 515 28.67 10.72 67.63
CA ARG A 515 28.97 9.35 67.18
C ARG A 515 27.74 8.66 66.62
N LEU A 516 26.54 8.85 67.20
CA LEU A 516 25.30 8.31 66.64
C LEU A 516 24.89 9.00 65.34
N SER A 517 25.04 10.31 65.20
CA SER A 517 24.73 11.01 63.93
C SER A 517 25.71 10.63 62.82
N ILE A 518 27.00 10.44 63.13
CA ILE A 518 27.98 9.94 62.15
C ILE A 518 27.73 8.47 61.83
N LEU A 519 27.35 7.63 62.80
CA LEU A 519 26.98 6.23 62.57
C LEU A 519 25.67 6.12 61.78
N PHE A 520 24.70 7.01 61.99
CA PHE A 520 23.45 7.08 61.25
C PHE A 520 23.66 7.60 59.82
N CYS A 521 24.53 8.60 59.62
CA CYS A 521 24.96 9.02 58.29
C CYS A 521 25.81 7.94 57.59
N LEU A 522 26.64 7.19 58.32
CA LEU A 522 27.38 6.04 57.78
C LEU A 522 26.47 4.86 57.47
N LEU A 523 25.43 4.59 58.27
CA LEU A 523 24.40 3.57 58.01
C LEU A 523 23.48 3.95 56.85
N LEU A 524 23.16 5.24 56.69
CA LEU A 524 22.46 5.76 55.51
C LEU A 524 23.35 5.74 54.25
N CYS A 525 24.67 5.93 54.39
CA CYS A 525 25.63 5.74 53.29
C CYS A 525 25.95 4.26 52.99
N LEU A 526 25.81 3.36 53.97
CA LEU A 526 25.98 1.90 53.81
C LEU A 526 24.72 1.23 53.25
N CYS A 527 23.56 1.88 53.35
CA CYS A 527 22.39 1.63 52.52
C CYS A 527 22.46 2.47 51.22
N SER A 528 23.61 2.47 50.54
CA SER A 528 23.56 2.62 49.09
C SER A 528 22.86 1.37 48.58
N SER A 529 21.54 1.42 48.43
CA SER A 529 20.83 0.51 47.52
C SER A 529 21.67 0.48 46.26
N GLN A 530 22.17 -0.70 45.86
CA GLN A 530 22.71 -0.83 44.52
C GLN A 530 21.63 -0.23 43.62
N LYS A 531 21.96 0.88 42.95
CA LYS A 531 21.13 1.32 41.83
C LYS A 531 21.19 0.11 40.90
N GLU A 532 20.06 -0.61 40.75
CA GLU A 532 19.92 -1.46 39.58
C GLU A 532 20.37 -0.61 38.40
N PRO A 533 21.29 -1.13 37.56
CA PRO A 533 21.98 -0.31 36.57
C PRO A 533 20.93 0.48 35.79
N ALA A 534 21.08 1.80 35.83
CA ALA A 534 20.10 2.73 35.28
C ALA A 534 20.06 2.56 33.75
N GLY A 535 19.12 1.75 33.25
CA GLY A 535 18.94 1.54 31.82
C GLY A 535 18.82 0.10 31.37
N GLN A 536 17.59 -0.38 31.21
CA GLN A 536 17.33 -1.71 30.67
C GLN A 536 16.30 -1.62 29.55
N ASN A 537 16.55 -0.70 28.61
CA ASN A 537 15.76 -0.70 27.40
C ASN A 537 16.27 -1.80 26.49
N LEU A 538 15.38 -2.35 25.66
CA LEU A 538 15.75 -3.35 24.68
C LEU A 538 15.12 -3.01 23.33
N ILE A 539 15.94 -3.01 22.28
CA ILE A 539 15.53 -2.91 20.90
C ILE A 539 15.77 -4.28 20.27
N LEU A 540 14.72 -4.90 19.73
CA LEU A 540 14.81 -6.13 18.97
C LEU A 540 14.47 -5.81 17.52
N LEU A 541 15.42 -6.04 16.62
CA LEU A 541 15.25 -5.93 15.18
C LEU A 541 15.16 -7.35 14.59
N LEU A 542 13.96 -7.72 14.17
CA LEU A 542 13.67 -8.92 13.39
C LEU A 542 13.83 -8.61 11.90
N VAL A 543 14.72 -9.33 11.23
CA VAL A 543 14.95 -9.25 9.78
C VAL A 543 14.49 -10.55 9.15
N ASP A 544 13.32 -10.55 8.53
CA ASP A 544 12.72 -11.76 7.97
C ASP A 544 13.62 -12.35 6.88
N GLY A 545 13.77 -13.67 6.90
CA GLY A 545 14.49 -14.42 5.87
C GLY A 545 16.01 -14.24 5.84
N TYR A 546 16.61 -13.57 6.84
CA TYR A 546 18.06 -13.40 6.86
C TYR A 546 18.78 -14.66 7.34
N GLY A 547 19.14 -15.54 6.42
CA GLY A 547 19.87 -16.77 6.73
C GLY A 547 21.32 -16.56 7.17
N ALA A 548 21.81 -17.41 8.09
CA ALA A 548 23.21 -17.42 8.54
C ALA A 548 24.20 -17.71 7.40
N ASN A 549 23.83 -18.62 6.49
CA ASN A 549 24.66 -18.93 5.33
C ASN A 549 24.76 -17.73 4.36
N LEU A 550 23.63 -17.09 4.07
CA LEU A 550 23.58 -15.84 3.30
C LEU A 550 24.45 -14.77 3.95
N PHE A 551 24.35 -14.61 5.28
CA PHE A 551 25.21 -13.71 6.03
C PHE A 551 26.67 -14.07 5.78
N ASN A 552 27.11 -15.30 6.01
CA ASN A 552 28.52 -15.71 5.86
C ASN A 552 29.08 -15.50 4.44
N GLN A 553 28.27 -15.70 3.40
CA GLN A 553 28.67 -15.52 2.00
C GLN A 553 28.68 -14.04 1.53
N THR A 554 27.98 -13.15 2.23
CA THR A 554 27.86 -11.74 1.84
C THR A 554 29.16 -10.98 2.04
N ASP A 555 29.49 -10.08 1.09
CA ASP A 555 30.70 -9.26 1.09
C ASP A 555 30.85 -8.45 2.40
N SER A 556 32.02 -8.52 3.02
CA SER A 556 32.39 -7.73 4.20
C SER A 556 32.18 -6.22 4.02
N ARG A 557 32.28 -5.69 2.79
CA ARG A 557 32.10 -4.26 2.48
C ARG A 557 30.66 -3.79 2.64
N THR A 558 29.67 -4.68 2.53
CA THR A 558 28.25 -4.35 2.70
C THR A 558 27.75 -4.56 4.13
N LYS A 559 28.66 -4.85 5.07
CA LYS A 559 28.35 -5.17 6.48
C LYS A 559 28.95 -4.15 7.45
N SER A 560 28.97 -2.87 7.10
CA SER A 560 29.61 -1.82 7.91
C SER A 560 28.96 -1.65 9.30
N GLY A 561 27.63 -1.58 9.36
CA GLY A 561 26.86 -1.47 10.60
C GLY A 561 26.94 -2.75 11.42
N THR A 562 26.78 -3.88 10.74
CA THR A 562 26.86 -5.21 11.36
C THR A 562 28.23 -5.48 11.94
N ARG A 563 29.30 -5.14 11.21
CA ARG A 563 30.68 -5.22 11.69
C ARG A 563 30.88 -4.38 12.95
N THR A 564 30.36 -3.15 12.98
CA THR A 564 30.44 -2.28 14.16
C THR A 564 29.72 -2.90 15.36
N LEU A 565 28.59 -3.58 15.12
CA LEU A 565 27.85 -4.30 16.15
C LEU A 565 28.67 -5.46 16.70
N LEU A 566 29.23 -6.30 15.83
CA LEU A 566 30.04 -7.46 16.21
C LEU A 566 31.37 -7.07 16.88
N GLU A 567 32.01 -6.00 16.42
CA GLU A 567 33.23 -5.47 17.02
C GLU A 567 33.00 -4.96 18.45
N ASN A 568 31.77 -4.70 18.89
CA ASN A 568 31.50 -4.19 20.25
C ASN A 568 30.49 -5.05 21.03
N GLY A 569 30.09 -6.17 20.45
CA GLY A 569 29.02 -7.03 20.95
C GLY A 569 29.35 -8.49 20.73
N MET A 570 28.32 -9.26 20.37
CA MET A 570 28.40 -10.69 20.18
C MET A 570 27.72 -11.16 18.90
N GLU A 571 28.18 -12.31 18.41
CA GLU A 571 27.57 -13.14 17.36
C GLU A 571 27.40 -14.57 17.88
N ALA A 572 26.23 -15.20 17.71
CA ALA A 572 26.09 -16.64 17.89
C ALA A 572 26.41 -17.39 16.60
N THR A 573 26.74 -18.69 16.70
CA THR A 573 27.07 -19.49 15.51
C THR A 573 25.93 -19.49 14.49
N SER A 574 24.70 -19.66 14.95
CA SER A 574 23.47 -19.42 14.20
C SER A 574 22.27 -19.40 15.15
N LEU A 575 21.11 -19.01 14.63
CA LEU A 575 19.83 -19.13 15.31
C LEU A 575 19.01 -20.27 14.68
N LYS A 576 18.72 -21.31 15.45
CA LYS A 576 17.87 -22.43 15.02
C LYS A 576 16.40 -22.05 15.07
N PRO A 577 15.70 -22.06 13.92
CA PRO A 577 14.25 -21.87 13.89
C PRO A 577 13.51 -23.10 14.46
N VAL A 578 12.21 -22.96 14.70
CA VAL A 578 11.31 -24.10 14.89
C VAL A 578 10.86 -24.68 13.54
N TYR A 579 10.40 -25.93 13.53
CA TYR A 579 9.76 -26.53 12.37
C TYR A 579 8.23 -26.33 12.40
N PRO A 580 7.59 -25.98 11.28
CA PRO A 580 8.21 -25.64 9.99
C PRO A 580 8.90 -24.29 10.03
N THR A 581 9.94 -24.13 9.21
CA THR A 581 10.75 -22.91 9.11
C THR A 581 10.02 -21.82 8.32
N GLN A 582 8.80 -21.49 8.76
CA GLN A 582 7.95 -20.43 8.22
C GLN A 582 7.81 -19.29 9.24
N SER A 583 7.36 -18.13 8.78
CA SER A 583 7.35 -16.90 9.55
C SER A 583 6.44 -16.96 10.80
N TYR A 584 5.15 -17.27 10.67
CA TYR A 584 4.22 -17.27 11.82
C TYR A 584 4.61 -18.26 12.92
N PRO A 585 4.96 -19.53 12.61
CA PRO A 585 5.48 -20.45 13.61
C PRO A 585 6.66 -19.87 14.41
N ASN A 586 7.64 -19.30 13.70
CA ASN A 586 8.85 -18.75 14.33
C ASN A 586 8.58 -17.45 15.09
N TRP A 587 7.71 -16.57 14.59
CA TRP A 587 7.34 -15.33 15.29
C TRP A 587 6.64 -15.60 16.62
N PHE A 588 5.76 -16.62 16.66
CA PHE A 588 5.09 -17.02 17.89
C PHE A 588 6.01 -17.77 18.83
N SER A 589 6.90 -18.62 18.32
CA SER A 589 7.95 -19.25 19.13
C SER A 589 8.90 -18.22 19.75
N LEU A 590 9.32 -17.22 18.99
CA LEU A 590 10.08 -16.05 19.47
C LEU A 590 9.33 -15.29 20.56
N ALA A 591 8.03 -15.07 20.36
CA ALA A 591 7.21 -14.29 21.28
C ALA A 591 6.78 -15.05 22.54
N THR A 592 6.75 -16.37 22.55
CA THR A 592 6.23 -17.17 23.68
C THR A 592 7.29 -18.06 24.33
N GLY A 593 8.39 -18.35 23.63
CA GLY A 593 9.38 -19.32 24.08
C GLY A 593 8.90 -20.76 23.98
N LEU A 594 7.80 -21.00 23.27
CA LEU A 594 7.20 -22.32 23.13
C LEU A 594 7.44 -22.89 21.73
N TYR A 595 7.50 -24.22 21.63
CA TYR A 595 7.44 -24.89 20.32
C TYR A 595 6.05 -24.81 19.70
N VAL A 596 5.99 -25.12 18.41
CA VAL A 596 4.82 -25.00 17.57
C VAL A 596 3.62 -25.81 18.06
N GLU A 597 3.86 -27.04 18.54
CA GLU A 597 2.84 -27.89 19.13
C GLU A 597 2.18 -27.31 20.39
N SER A 598 2.89 -26.42 21.10
CA SER A 598 2.39 -25.80 22.33
C SER A 598 1.62 -24.50 22.08
N HIS A 599 2.07 -23.67 21.14
CA HIS A 599 1.40 -22.40 20.82
C HIS A 599 0.37 -22.48 19.69
N ASN A 600 0.26 -23.62 18.99
CA ASN A 600 -0.74 -23.91 17.95
C ASN A 600 -0.74 -22.96 16.73
N PHE A 601 0.40 -22.34 16.39
CA PHE A 601 0.59 -21.69 15.08
C PHE A 601 1.47 -22.60 14.24
N THR A 602 0.85 -23.58 13.59
CA THR A 602 1.54 -24.74 12.98
C THR A 602 2.15 -24.48 11.61
N SER A 603 1.75 -23.41 10.94
CA SER A 603 2.18 -23.04 9.60
C SER A 603 1.65 -21.64 9.25
N ASP A 604 2.17 -21.05 8.17
CA ASP A 604 1.63 -19.80 7.61
C ASP A 604 0.22 -19.98 7.01
N PHE A 605 -0.13 -21.22 6.67
CA PHE A 605 -1.44 -21.64 6.15
C PHE A 605 -2.00 -22.78 6.97
N MET A 606 -3.07 -22.54 7.72
CA MET A 606 -3.68 -23.54 8.61
C MET A 606 -5.14 -23.79 8.23
N PHE A 607 -5.61 -25.00 8.49
CA PHE A 607 -7.02 -25.37 8.34
C PHE A 607 -7.54 -25.93 9.66
N GLU A 608 -8.69 -25.44 10.10
CA GLU A 608 -9.40 -26.01 11.21
C GLU A 608 -10.54 -26.93 10.73
N PRO A 609 -10.42 -28.27 10.91
CA PRO A 609 -11.40 -29.21 10.36
C PRO A 609 -12.81 -29.12 10.98
N ASN A 610 -12.99 -28.67 12.23
CA ASN A 610 -14.34 -28.63 12.83
C ASN A 610 -15.14 -27.41 12.37
N SER A 611 -14.51 -26.24 12.27
CA SER A 611 -15.17 -25.01 11.80
C SER A 611 -15.03 -24.80 10.28
N SER A 612 -14.23 -25.63 9.60
CA SER A 612 -13.82 -25.45 8.21
C SER A 612 -13.22 -24.07 7.92
N MET A 613 -12.57 -23.46 8.91
CA MET A 613 -11.94 -22.16 8.77
C MET A 613 -10.52 -22.32 8.23
N LEU A 614 -10.16 -21.46 7.27
CA LEU A 614 -8.80 -21.33 6.77
C LEU A 614 -8.15 -20.11 7.40
N PHE A 615 -6.93 -20.30 7.90
CA PHE A 615 -6.01 -19.22 8.22
C PHE A 615 -5.06 -19.08 7.04
N GLN A 616 -5.03 -17.90 6.43
CA GLN A 616 -4.02 -17.53 5.45
C GLN A 616 -3.36 -16.28 5.96
N ARG A 617 -2.03 -16.32 6.09
CA ARG A 617 -1.17 -15.21 6.49
C ARG A 617 -1.59 -13.87 5.85
N ASP A 618 -2.29 -13.03 6.61
CA ASP A 618 -2.75 -11.66 6.31
C ASP A 618 -3.50 -11.44 4.97
N MET A 619 -3.86 -12.51 4.27
CA MET A 619 -4.62 -12.47 3.00
C MET A 619 -5.97 -13.18 3.11
N GLY A 620 -6.21 -13.95 4.18
CA GLY A 620 -7.44 -14.70 4.34
C GLY A 620 -8.55 -13.87 4.97
N MET A 621 -9.79 -14.00 4.48
CA MET A 621 -10.99 -13.36 5.07
C MET A 621 -11.15 -13.61 6.58
N ASN A 622 -10.53 -14.68 7.10
CA ASN A 622 -10.65 -15.13 8.49
C ASN A 622 -9.40 -14.91 9.34
N ASP A 623 -8.33 -14.30 8.82
CA ASP A 623 -7.10 -14.04 9.58
C ASP A 623 -7.38 -13.17 10.83
N SER A 624 -8.31 -12.23 10.70
CA SER A 624 -8.73 -11.30 11.74
C SER A 624 -9.74 -11.90 12.70
N ASN A 625 -10.21 -13.13 12.44
CA ASN A 625 -11.17 -13.82 13.29
C ASN A 625 -10.55 -14.09 14.67
N PRO A 626 -11.19 -13.67 15.78
CA PRO A 626 -10.69 -13.91 17.14
C PRO A 626 -10.39 -15.37 17.46
N PHE A 627 -11.01 -16.32 16.76
CA PHE A 627 -10.77 -17.76 16.93
C PHE A 627 -9.28 -18.13 16.95
N TRP A 628 -8.48 -17.59 16.01
CA TRP A 628 -7.04 -17.88 15.91
C TRP A 628 -6.21 -17.26 17.03
N TRP A 629 -6.74 -16.19 17.64
CA TRP A 629 -6.06 -15.39 18.65
C TRP A 629 -6.68 -15.55 20.04
N THR A 630 -7.58 -16.52 20.24
CA THR A 630 -8.18 -16.78 21.54
C THR A 630 -7.51 -17.99 22.16
N GLY A 631 -7.02 -17.85 23.39
CA GLY A 631 -6.43 -18.96 24.14
C GLY A 631 -5.00 -19.35 23.74
N TYR A 632 -4.33 -18.57 22.88
CA TYR A 632 -2.89 -18.75 22.65
C TYR A 632 -2.08 -18.32 23.90
N PRO A 633 -0.85 -18.82 24.10
CA PRO A 633 0.00 -18.46 25.23
C PRO A 633 0.37 -16.97 25.27
N ALA A 634 0.67 -16.44 26.46
CA ALA A 634 0.93 -15.02 26.67
C ALA A 634 2.23 -14.56 25.98
N PRO A 635 2.16 -13.69 24.96
CA PRO A 635 3.32 -13.28 24.20
C PRO A 635 4.21 -12.30 24.99
N LEU A 636 5.44 -12.11 24.51
CA LEU A 636 6.48 -11.29 25.11
C LEU A 636 6.00 -9.87 25.42
N TRP A 637 5.34 -9.22 24.47
CA TRP A 637 4.81 -7.86 24.65
C TRP A 637 3.70 -7.77 25.71
N TYR A 638 2.94 -8.85 25.93
CA TYR A 638 1.96 -8.91 27.00
C TYR A 638 2.65 -9.07 28.36
N ALA A 639 3.57 -10.03 28.50
CA ALA A 639 4.30 -10.27 29.74
C ALA A 639 5.05 -9.01 30.21
N VAL A 640 5.76 -8.37 29.27
CA VAL A 640 6.53 -7.14 29.50
C VAL A 640 5.62 -5.95 29.81
N GLY A 641 4.54 -5.76 29.03
CA GLY A 641 3.57 -4.68 29.28
C GLY A 641 2.88 -4.82 30.64
N LYS A 642 2.53 -6.05 31.05
CA LYS A 642 1.91 -6.35 32.34
C LYS A 642 2.86 -6.08 33.51
N ALA A 643 4.17 -6.20 33.30
CA ALA A 643 5.19 -5.82 34.27
C ALA A 643 5.40 -4.29 34.38
N GLY A 644 4.68 -3.49 33.61
CA GLY A 644 4.75 -2.02 33.66
C GLY A 644 5.89 -1.41 32.84
N ILE A 645 6.42 -2.17 31.87
CA ILE A 645 7.41 -1.73 30.88
C ILE A 645 6.68 -1.25 29.63
N ASP A 646 7.10 -0.12 29.07
CA ASP A 646 6.47 0.45 27.89
C ASP A 646 6.87 -0.35 26.64
N VAL A 647 5.88 -0.86 25.90
CA VAL A 647 6.12 -1.66 24.69
C VAL A 647 5.76 -0.87 23.44
N HIS A 648 6.70 -0.83 22.48
CA HIS A 648 6.55 -0.16 21.21
C HIS A 648 6.80 -1.13 20.06
N CYS A 649 5.77 -1.38 19.24
CA CYS A 649 5.86 -2.27 18.08
C CYS A 649 5.82 -1.49 16.77
N TYR A 650 6.71 -1.86 15.84
CA TYR A 650 6.79 -1.33 14.48
C TYR A 650 6.75 -2.51 13.50
N TRP A 651 5.58 -2.71 12.90
CA TRP A 651 5.26 -3.80 11.95
C TRP A 651 5.50 -5.22 12.48
N PHE A 652 5.64 -5.36 13.80
CA PHE A 652 5.72 -6.65 14.46
C PHE A 652 4.34 -7.34 14.47
N PRO A 653 4.27 -8.62 14.08
CA PRO A 653 3.01 -9.36 13.95
C PRO A 653 2.26 -9.48 15.27
N ALA A 654 0.93 -9.48 15.21
CA ALA A 654 0.00 -9.69 16.33
C ALA A 654 0.14 -8.76 17.57
N CYS A 655 1.11 -7.84 17.62
CA CYS A 655 1.35 -7.00 18.80
C CYS A 655 0.15 -6.11 19.16
N HIS A 656 -0.68 -5.74 18.18
CA HIS A 656 -1.89 -4.94 18.38
C HIS A 656 -3.13 -5.75 18.79
N LYS A 657 -3.05 -7.09 18.80
CA LYS A 657 -4.17 -7.96 19.18
C LYS A 657 -4.30 -8.00 20.70
N ALA A 658 -5.55 -8.07 21.16
CA ALA A 658 -5.85 -8.14 22.58
C ALA A 658 -5.45 -9.51 23.15
N HIS A 659 -4.83 -9.48 24.34
CA HIS A 659 -4.54 -10.70 25.08
C HIS A 659 -5.03 -10.54 26.51
N VAL A 660 -6.02 -11.36 26.89
CA VAL A 660 -6.70 -11.34 28.20
C VAL A 660 -7.21 -9.92 28.55
N ASP A 661 -6.45 -9.17 29.34
CA ASP A 661 -6.80 -7.87 29.94
C ASP A 661 -5.95 -6.70 29.42
N LEU A 662 -4.99 -6.96 28.53
CA LEU A 662 -4.07 -5.94 28.02
C LEU A 662 -4.05 -5.91 26.49
N ILE A 663 -4.02 -4.69 25.94
CA ILE A 663 -3.82 -4.40 24.53
C ILE A 663 -2.66 -3.41 24.42
N VAL A 664 -1.61 -3.78 23.70
CA VAL A 664 -0.53 -2.85 23.37
C VAL A 664 -1.05 -1.86 22.32
N GLN A 665 -0.96 -0.56 22.64
CA GLN A 665 -1.46 0.50 21.76
C GLN A 665 -0.50 0.72 20.59
N VAL A 666 -0.81 0.10 19.44
CA VAL A 666 -0.05 0.25 18.20
C VAL A 666 -0.85 1.11 17.21
N PRO A 667 -0.34 2.31 16.84
CA PRO A 667 -0.90 3.14 15.77
C PRO A 667 -1.05 2.37 14.47
N GLN A 668 -2.10 2.66 13.72
CA GLN A 668 -2.49 1.90 12.53
C GLN A 668 -1.37 1.81 11.48
N ASN A 669 -0.63 2.90 11.25
CA ASN A 669 0.52 2.95 10.32
C ASN A 669 1.73 2.10 10.76
N ARG A 670 1.79 1.67 12.03
CA ARG A 670 2.82 0.80 12.58
C ARG A 670 2.34 -0.64 12.78
N ARG A 671 1.08 -0.95 12.44
CA ARG A 671 0.58 -2.32 12.49
C ARG A 671 1.14 -3.12 11.34
N HIS A 672 1.45 -4.37 11.62
CA HIS A 672 1.81 -5.35 10.61
C HIS A 672 0.67 -5.55 9.60
N SER A 673 1.00 -5.62 8.31
CA SER A 673 0.07 -5.96 7.23
C SER A 673 0.86 -6.38 5.98
N PHE A 674 0.56 -7.56 5.43
CA PHE A 674 1.16 -8.01 4.16
C PHE A 674 0.61 -7.27 2.91
N ASN A 675 -0.58 -6.65 2.99
CA ASN A 675 -1.15 -5.90 1.85
C ASN A 675 -0.37 -4.62 1.51
N ASN A 676 0.45 -4.11 2.43
CA ASN A 676 1.23 -2.87 2.28
C ASN A 676 2.75 -3.10 2.35
N ALA A 677 3.21 -4.30 2.02
CA ALA A 677 4.59 -4.75 2.12
C ALA A 677 5.62 -3.77 1.49
N ASN A 678 5.30 -3.18 0.33
CA ASN A 678 6.17 -2.25 -0.40
C ASN A 678 6.37 -0.86 0.26
N LYS A 679 5.85 -0.63 1.48
CA LYS A 679 5.87 0.69 2.16
C LYS A 679 6.64 0.72 3.48
N ILE A 680 7.33 -0.36 3.87
CA ILE A 680 8.00 -0.41 5.18
C ILE A 680 9.42 0.15 5.08
N ASP A 681 9.58 1.43 5.44
CA ASP A 681 10.90 2.03 5.68
C ASP A 681 11.07 2.40 7.17
N LEU A 682 12.00 1.71 7.84
CA LEU A 682 12.31 1.98 9.25
C LEU A 682 13.13 3.27 9.44
N LEU A 683 13.90 3.70 8.45
CA LEU A 683 14.91 4.78 8.58
C LEU A 683 14.32 6.08 9.17
N PRO A 684 13.15 6.58 8.71
CA PRO A 684 12.55 7.80 9.26
C PRO A 684 12.13 7.68 10.73
N HIS A 685 11.85 6.47 11.20
CA HIS A 685 11.38 6.22 12.57
C HIS A 685 12.53 6.10 13.57
N LEU A 686 13.71 5.62 13.15
CA LEU A 686 14.83 5.31 14.06
C LEU A 686 15.24 6.50 14.95
N PRO A 687 15.49 7.73 14.44
CA PRO A 687 15.88 8.84 15.31
C PRO A 687 14.78 9.19 16.34
N THR A 688 13.51 9.06 15.95
CA THR A 688 12.38 9.33 16.84
C THR A 688 12.28 8.27 17.94
N ILE A 689 12.51 6.99 17.61
CA ILE A 689 12.55 5.89 18.58
C ILE A 689 13.63 6.15 19.62
N ILE A 690 14.87 6.41 19.19
CA ILE A 690 16.00 6.59 20.11
C ILE A 690 15.80 7.83 20.99
N LYS A 691 15.29 8.92 20.42
CA LYS A 691 14.91 10.12 21.19
C LYS A 691 13.83 9.83 22.24
N HIS A 692 12.85 8.99 21.91
CA HIS A 692 11.81 8.56 22.84
C HIS A 692 12.41 7.74 23.99
N ILE A 693 13.27 6.78 23.67
CA ILE A 693 14.00 5.97 24.66
C ILE A 693 14.73 6.88 25.65
N LYS A 694 15.57 7.80 25.16
CA LYS A 694 16.33 8.73 26.02
C LYS A 694 15.42 9.58 26.90
N LYS A 695 14.33 10.09 26.33
CA LYS A 695 13.38 10.98 27.04
C LYS A 695 12.71 10.28 28.22
N TYR A 696 12.29 9.02 28.05
CA TYR A 696 11.49 8.31 29.06
C TYR A 696 12.26 7.31 29.91
N GLN A 697 13.49 6.97 29.55
CA GLN A 697 14.38 6.09 30.34
C GLN A 697 14.46 6.44 31.84
N PRO A 698 14.43 7.70 32.29
CA PRO A 698 14.41 8.02 33.72
C PRO A 698 13.12 7.60 34.45
N TYR A 699 12.03 7.36 33.72
CA TYR A 699 10.69 7.10 34.28
C TYR A 699 10.23 5.66 34.06
N ARG A 700 10.51 5.09 32.88
CA ARG A 700 10.04 3.77 32.44
C ARG A 700 11.11 3.08 31.60
N GLN A 701 11.25 1.77 31.83
CA GLN A 701 11.92 0.87 30.90
C GLN A 701 11.08 0.71 29.64
N GLN A 702 11.74 0.49 28.50
CA GLN A 702 11.09 0.37 27.20
C GLN A 702 11.56 -0.86 26.43
N LEU A 703 10.61 -1.59 25.84
CA LEU A 703 10.85 -2.64 24.85
C LEU A 703 10.40 -2.13 23.47
N VAL A 704 11.31 -2.11 22.51
CA VAL A 704 11.02 -1.72 21.12
C VAL A 704 11.20 -2.94 20.22
N LEU A 705 10.12 -3.34 19.55
CA LEU A 705 10.10 -4.43 18.58
C LEU A 705 10.00 -3.86 17.17
N LEU A 706 11.00 -4.10 16.35
CA LEU A 706 11.11 -3.66 14.97
C LEU A 706 11.12 -4.88 14.05
N ARG A 707 10.37 -4.84 12.95
CA ARG A 707 10.42 -5.85 11.91
C ARG A 707 10.74 -5.23 10.55
N TYR A 708 11.58 -5.90 9.77
CA TYR A 708 11.84 -5.58 8.37
C TYR A 708 11.74 -6.84 7.51
N ASN A 709 10.93 -6.80 6.46
CA ASN A 709 10.65 -7.93 5.57
C ASN A 709 11.20 -7.76 4.15
N GLY A 710 11.78 -6.60 3.81
CA GLY A 710 12.22 -6.32 2.45
C GLY A 710 13.36 -7.23 1.95
N LEU A 711 14.08 -7.91 2.86
CA LEU A 711 15.08 -8.91 2.49
C LEU A 711 14.44 -10.22 2.02
N ASP A 712 13.51 -10.79 2.79
CA ASP A 712 12.73 -11.97 2.40
C ASP A 712 12.06 -11.75 1.03
N GLU A 713 11.41 -10.62 0.82
CA GLU A 713 10.77 -10.27 -0.46
C GLU A 713 11.76 -10.22 -1.63
N ALA A 714 12.93 -9.59 -1.42
CA ALA A 714 13.96 -9.49 -2.44
C ALA A 714 14.58 -10.86 -2.78
N LEU A 715 14.73 -11.74 -1.78
CA LEU A 715 15.22 -13.10 -1.96
C LEU A 715 14.19 -13.96 -2.72
N ARG A 716 12.91 -13.91 -2.33
CA ARG A 716 11.85 -14.65 -3.04
C ARG A 716 11.69 -14.18 -4.48
N ALA A 717 11.70 -12.87 -4.73
CA ALA A 717 11.47 -12.32 -6.07
C ALA A 717 12.70 -12.44 -7.00
N GLY A 718 13.91 -12.21 -6.48
CA GLY A 718 15.12 -12.07 -7.30
C GLY A 718 16.17 -13.15 -7.09
N GLY A 719 16.08 -13.93 -6.02
CA GLY A 719 17.14 -14.83 -5.58
C GLY A 719 18.36 -14.13 -4.99
N GLN A 720 19.22 -14.92 -4.34
CA GLN A 720 20.37 -14.46 -3.55
C GLN A 720 21.34 -13.52 -4.29
N SER A 721 21.57 -13.75 -5.58
CA SER A 721 22.56 -12.99 -6.37
C SER A 721 22.00 -11.72 -7.03
N SER A 722 20.73 -11.40 -6.82
CA SER A 722 20.06 -10.26 -7.47
C SER A 722 20.57 -8.90 -6.99
N SER A 723 20.39 -7.86 -7.81
CA SER A 723 20.61 -6.46 -7.39
C SER A 723 19.68 -6.05 -6.26
N GLN A 724 18.44 -6.56 -6.26
CA GLN A 724 17.41 -6.30 -5.27
C GLN A 724 17.83 -6.83 -3.91
N THR A 725 18.32 -8.08 -3.84
CA THR A 725 18.84 -8.67 -2.59
C THR A 725 20.04 -7.90 -2.07
N ARG A 726 20.99 -7.51 -2.94
CA ARG A 726 22.13 -6.67 -2.53
C ARG A 726 21.70 -5.31 -1.96
N GLN A 727 20.66 -4.69 -2.53
CA GLN A 727 20.10 -3.44 -2.01
C GLN A 727 19.40 -3.65 -0.66
N ALA A 728 18.64 -4.72 -0.51
CA ALA A 728 17.97 -5.06 0.75
C ALA A 728 19.00 -5.34 1.88
N LEU A 729 20.06 -6.11 1.59
CA LEU A 729 21.16 -6.33 2.54
C LEU A 729 21.84 -5.02 2.97
N SER A 730 22.12 -4.13 2.01
CA SER A 730 22.66 -2.78 2.29
C SER A 730 21.71 -1.94 3.16
N THR A 731 20.40 -2.10 2.95
CA THR A 731 19.35 -1.42 3.73
C THR A 731 19.33 -1.92 5.18
N VAL A 732 19.38 -3.25 5.38
CA VAL A 732 19.49 -3.86 6.71
C VAL A 732 20.75 -3.37 7.44
N ASP A 733 21.91 -3.39 6.78
CA ASP A 733 23.15 -2.89 7.38
C ASP A 733 23.07 -1.40 7.74
N THR A 734 22.37 -0.62 6.91
CA THR A 734 22.10 0.80 7.17
C THR A 734 21.19 1.00 8.39
N TYR A 735 20.15 0.18 8.58
CA TYR A 735 19.33 0.24 9.80
C TYR A 735 20.17 -0.10 11.05
N ILE A 736 20.96 -1.17 11.00
CA ILE A 736 21.83 -1.58 12.12
C ILE A 736 22.85 -0.48 12.45
N ARG A 737 23.48 0.11 11.43
CA ARG A 737 24.40 1.25 11.60
C ARG A 737 23.68 2.44 12.23
N ARG A 738 22.53 2.82 11.68
CA ARG A 738 21.80 4.01 12.10
C ARG A 738 21.30 3.91 13.54
N ILE A 739 20.82 2.74 13.97
CA ILE A 739 20.43 2.50 15.37
C ILE A 739 21.63 2.74 16.30
N GLN A 740 22.80 2.16 15.97
CA GLN A 740 24.00 2.30 16.79
C GLN A 740 24.50 3.75 16.85
N GLU A 741 24.54 4.45 15.71
CA GLU A 741 24.93 5.87 15.65
C GLU A 741 24.02 6.75 16.51
N GLU A 742 22.70 6.58 16.40
CA GLU A 742 21.74 7.34 17.20
C GLU A 742 21.89 7.02 18.70
N MET A 743 22.13 5.75 19.06
CA MET A 743 22.43 5.35 20.44
C MET A 743 23.73 5.97 20.97
N ASP A 744 24.77 6.07 20.13
CA ASP A 744 26.04 6.74 20.47
C ASP A 744 25.81 8.24 20.70
N THR A 745 25.07 8.90 19.81
CA THR A 745 24.81 10.35 19.92
C THR A 745 24.05 10.74 21.19
N MET A 746 23.22 9.83 21.71
CA MET A 746 22.39 10.06 22.88
C MET A 746 22.93 9.40 24.15
N ASP A 747 24.14 8.82 24.12
CA ASP A 747 24.77 8.13 25.24
C ASP A 747 23.83 7.07 25.85
N LEU A 748 23.41 6.12 24.99
CA LEU A 748 22.45 5.06 25.34
C LEU A 748 23.05 3.66 25.36
N HIS A 749 24.26 3.44 24.82
CA HIS A 749 24.89 2.11 24.76
C HIS A 749 25.11 1.45 26.13
N GLN A 750 25.22 2.23 27.21
CA GLN A 750 25.35 1.70 28.57
C GLN A 750 24.00 1.31 29.21
N SER A 751 22.89 1.62 28.54
CA SER A 751 21.53 1.58 29.13
C SER A 751 20.47 0.95 28.21
N THR A 752 20.86 0.58 26.99
CA THR A 752 19.96 0.04 25.98
C THR A 752 20.66 -1.11 25.27
N ASN A 753 19.98 -2.26 25.19
CA ASN A 753 20.44 -3.43 24.48
C ASN A 753 19.84 -3.45 23.07
N LEU A 754 20.64 -3.84 22.08
CA LEU A 754 20.21 -4.08 20.71
C LEU A 754 20.39 -5.57 20.40
N ILE A 755 19.31 -6.24 20.02
CA ILE A 755 19.29 -7.59 19.47
C ILE A 755 18.91 -7.50 18.00
N VAL A 756 19.68 -8.14 17.13
CA VAL A 756 19.39 -8.31 15.70
C VAL A 756 19.30 -9.80 15.41
N LEU A 757 18.15 -10.25 14.92
CA LEU A 757 17.91 -11.66 14.63
C LEU A 757 17.02 -11.84 13.41
N SER A 758 16.95 -13.07 12.90
CA SER A 758 15.96 -13.48 11.89
C SER A 758 15.04 -14.57 12.42
N ASP A 759 13.94 -14.81 11.73
CA ASP A 759 13.04 -15.92 12.00
C ASP A 759 13.57 -17.23 11.39
N HIS A 760 14.02 -17.20 10.14
CA HIS A 760 14.61 -18.33 9.42
C HIS A 760 15.47 -17.85 8.24
N GLY A 761 16.14 -18.79 7.57
CA GLY A 761 16.78 -18.58 6.27
C GLY A 761 15.90 -19.00 5.08
N LEU A 762 16.45 -18.90 3.87
CA LEU A 762 15.81 -19.35 2.64
C LEU A 762 16.80 -20.12 1.76
N MET A 763 16.29 -21.06 0.98
CA MET A 763 17.04 -21.87 0.03
C MET A 763 16.56 -21.63 -1.40
N ALA A 764 17.47 -21.67 -2.36
CA ALA A 764 17.14 -21.56 -3.79
C ALA A 764 16.37 -22.78 -4.28
N VAL A 765 15.45 -22.55 -5.22
CA VAL A 765 14.67 -23.61 -5.88
C VAL A 765 14.63 -23.40 -7.39
N GLU A 766 14.58 -24.52 -8.11
CA GLU A 766 14.54 -24.57 -9.57
C GLU A 766 13.19 -25.10 -10.06
N GLU A 767 12.80 -24.74 -11.29
CA GLU A 767 11.53 -25.18 -11.86
C GLU A 767 11.47 -26.69 -12.14
N GLU A 768 12.62 -27.32 -12.37
CA GLU A 768 12.73 -28.76 -12.67
C GLU A 768 12.46 -29.64 -11.44
N ASP A 769 12.50 -29.07 -10.23
CA ASP A 769 12.33 -29.74 -8.94
C ASP A 769 10.93 -29.54 -8.34
N GLN A 770 9.93 -29.20 -9.18
CA GLN A 770 8.54 -28.99 -8.79
C GLN A 770 7.68 -30.24 -9.07
N PHE A 771 7.05 -30.78 -8.02
CA PHE A 771 6.23 -31.98 -8.07
C PHE A 771 4.79 -31.69 -7.68
N TYR A 772 3.84 -32.28 -8.40
CA TYR A 772 2.42 -32.10 -8.13
C TYR A 772 1.89 -33.28 -7.31
N VAL A 773 1.33 -33.00 -6.14
CA VAL A 773 0.83 -34.02 -5.21
C VAL A 773 -0.24 -34.91 -5.85
N GLU A 774 -1.04 -34.35 -6.76
CA GLU A 774 -2.05 -35.09 -7.52
C GLU A 774 -1.50 -36.23 -8.36
N GLU A 775 -0.21 -36.22 -8.74
CA GLU A 775 0.38 -37.31 -9.53
C GLU A 775 0.49 -38.62 -8.75
N CYS A 776 0.38 -38.58 -7.42
CA CYS A 776 0.34 -39.77 -6.55
C CYS A 776 -1.09 -40.21 -6.20
N LEU A 777 -2.11 -39.39 -6.48
CA LEU A 777 -3.50 -39.67 -6.11
C LEU A 777 -4.30 -40.17 -7.32
N ALA A 778 -5.04 -41.25 -7.14
CA ALA A 778 -5.91 -41.79 -8.19
C ALA A 778 -7.29 -41.10 -8.19
N ASP A 779 -7.81 -40.77 -6.99
CA ASP A 779 -9.09 -40.09 -6.82
C ASP A 779 -8.98 -38.88 -5.88
N PHE A 780 -9.08 -37.68 -6.45
CA PHE A 780 -9.00 -36.42 -5.72
C PHE A 780 -10.20 -36.17 -4.81
N SER A 781 -11.34 -36.84 -5.06
CA SER A 781 -12.56 -36.62 -4.28
C SER A 781 -12.45 -37.11 -2.83
N MET A 782 -11.46 -37.96 -2.53
CA MET A 782 -11.17 -38.43 -1.17
C MET A 782 -10.49 -37.37 -0.29
N VAL A 783 -9.99 -36.29 -0.87
CA VAL A 783 -9.32 -35.20 -0.14
C VAL A 783 -10.31 -34.10 0.19
N ARG A 784 -10.49 -33.82 1.49
CA ARG A 784 -11.37 -32.75 1.97
C ARG A 784 -10.71 -31.38 1.84
N GLN A 785 -9.47 -31.26 2.27
CA GLN A 785 -8.74 -30.00 2.28
C GLN A 785 -7.23 -30.25 2.28
N VAL A 786 -6.50 -29.39 1.58
CA VAL A 786 -5.05 -29.26 1.67
C VAL A 786 -4.71 -27.91 2.31
N ALA A 787 -3.73 -27.89 3.19
CA ALA A 787 -3.13 -26.64 3.66
C ALA A 787 -1.62 -26.69 3.48
N ASN A 788 -1.07 -25.52 3.12
CA ASN A 788 0.30 -25.37 2.66
C ASN A 788 0.58 -26.12 1.35
N SER A 789 1.55 -25.59 0.63
CA SER A 789 2.24 -26.20 -0.51
C SER A 789 3.64 -25.58 -0.47
N LEU A 790 4.61 -26.06 -1.26
CA LEU A 790 6.05 -25.75 -1.24
C LEU A 790 6.86 -26.83 -0.50
N ALA A 791 7.57 -26.51 0.60
CA ALA A 791 8.47 -27.46 1.27
C ALA A 791 7.75 -28.64 1.95
N PHE A 792 6.48 -28.47 2.31
CA PHE A 792 5.64 -29.52 2.89
C PHE A 792 4.16 -29.26 2.57
N THR A 793 3.36 -30.32 2.66
CA THR A 793 1.91 -30.28 2.39
C THR A 793 1.16 -31.06 3.46
N MET A 794 0.12 -30.44 4.03
CA MET A 794 -0.77 -31.07 5.02
C MET A 794 -2.10 -31.45 4.36
N ILE A 795 -2.53 -32.71 4.49
CA ILE A 795 -3.69 -33.26 3.78
C ILE A 795 -4.72 -33.80 4.77
N TRP A 796 -5.92 -33.22 4.73
CA TRP A 796 -7.09 -33.72 5.44
C TRP A 796 -7.94 -34.58 4.47
N PRO A 797 -7.98 -35.91 4.66
CA PRO A 797 -8.87 -36.79 3.93
C PRO A 797 -10.32 -36.61 4.40
N ILE A 798 -11.28 -37.10 3.60
CA ILE A 798 -12.66 -37.30 4.03
C ILE A 798 -12.70 -38.39 5.10
N ASP A 799 -13.66 -38.28 6.04
CA ASP A 799 -13.85 -39.25 7.11
C ASP A 799 -14.00 -40.69 6.55
N GLY A 800 -13.10 -41.57 6.97
CA GLY A 800 -13.06 -42.98 6.53
C GLY A 800 -12.07 -43.29 5.40
N GLU A 801 -11.51 -42.28 4.73
CA GLU A 801 -10.60 -42.47 3.58
C GLU A 801 -9.11 -42.26 3.90
N GLU A 802 -8.75 -42.00 5.17
CA GLU A 802 -7.36 -41.73 5.57
C GLU A 802 -6.37 -42.82 5.14
N ASP A 803 -6.72 -44.10 5.34
CA ASP A 803 -5.85 -45.22 4.99
C ASP A 803 -5.65 -45.33 3.47
N THR A 804 -6.70 -45.10 2.68
CA THR A 804 -6.67 -45.12 1.21
C THR A 804 -5.79 -43.98 0.69
N VAL A 805 -6.05 -42.75 1.15
CA VAL A 805 -5.30 -41.55 0.74
C VAL A 805 -3.83 -41.67 1.13
N PHE A 806 -3.52 -42.16 2.34
CA PHE A 806 -2.15 -42.40 2.77
C PHE A 806 -1.44 -43.44 1.87
N PHE A 807 -2.12 -44.54 1.55
CA PHE A 807 -1.56 -45.58 0.68
C PHE A 807 -1.27 -45.07 -0.74
N GLU A 808 -2.15 -44.26 -1.32
CA GLU A 808 -1.93 -43.64 -2.63
C GLU A 808 -0.77 -42.65 -2.59
N LEU A 809 -0.75 -41.75 -1.61
CA LEU A 809 0.32 -40.76 -1.46
C LEU A 809 1.68 -41.40 -1.19
N LYS A 810 1.74 -42.59 -0.60
CA LYS A 810 2.99 -43.36 -0.43
C LYS A 810 3.68 -43.68 -1.75
N VAL A 811 3.00 -43.58 -2.90
CA VAL A 811 3.63 -43.64 -4.22
C VAL A 811 4.63 -42.49 -4.42
N CYS A 812 4.42 -41.33 -3.79
CA CYS A 812 5.34 -40.19 -3.85
C CYS A 812 6.72 -40.52 -3.26
N ASP A 813 6.82 -41.46 -2.32
CA ASP A 813 8.11 -41.93 -1.78
C ASP A 813 8.99 -42.54 -2.89
N GLN A 814 8.39 -42.98 -4.00
CA GLN A 814 9.08 -43.58 -5.15
C GLN A 814 9.55 -42.55 -6.19
N TRP A 815 9.30 -41.24 -5.98
CA TRP A 815 9.95 -40.19 -6.76
C TRP A 815 11.45 -40.21 -6.41
N ALA A 816 12.21 -41.05 -7.13
CA ALA A 816 13.65 -41.13 -7.09
C ALA A 816 14.18 -40.90 -8.52
N PHE A 817 15.26 -40.11 -8.66
CA PHE A 817 15.87 -39.88 -9.96
C PHE A 817 16.36 -41.21 -10.54
N VAL A 818 16.03 -41.46 -11.82
CA VAL A 818 16.42 -42.66 -12.58
C VAL A 818 17.96 -42.78 -12.76
N GLY A 819 18.75 -41.82 -12.25
CA GLY A 819 20.20 -41.76 -12.35
C GLY A 819 21.00 -42.18 -11.10
N ASP A 820 20.37 -42.30 -9.93
CA ASP A 820 21.09 -42.50 -8.64
C ASP A 820 20.92 -43.92 -8.05
N TYR A 821 20.64 -44.93 -8.89
CA TYR A 821 20.51 -46.33 -8.47
C TYR A 821 21.79 -46.95 -7.86
N GLU A 822 22.90 -46.22 -7.81
CA GLU A 822 24.14 -46.67 -7.15
C GLU A 822 24.26 -46.24 -5.68
N ASN A 823 23.41 -45.34 -5.17
CA ASN A 823 23.39 -44.95 -3.76
C ASN A 823 22.17 -45.52 -3.05
N GLU A 824 22.34 -46.67 -2.37
CA GLU A 824 21.35 -47.25 -1.45
C GLU A 824 21.03 -46.35 -0.24
N GLU A 825 21.75 -45.24 -0.07
CA GLU A 825 21.58 -44.23 1.00
C GLU A 825 20.79 -42.98 0.57
N ALA A 826 20.31 -42.88 -0.68
CA ALA A 826 19.59 -41.69 -1.13
C ALA A 826 18.17 -41.63 -0.53
N ALA A 827 17.96 -40.73 0.44
CA ALA A 827 16.64 -40.42 1.00
C ALA A 827 15.62 -40.08 -0.12
N PRO A 828 14.33 -40.42 0.03
CA PRO A 828 13.32 -40.11 -0.98
C PRO A 828 13.21 -38.60 -1.25
N LEU A 829 12.77 -38.20 -2.45
CA LEU A 829 12.56 -36.77 -2.77
C LEU A 829 11.42 -36.19 -1.93
N VAL A 830 10.41 -37.00 -1.63
CA VAL A 830 9.26 -36.64 -0.81
C VAL A 830 8.99 -37.78 0.14
N SER A 831 8.83 -37.47 1.42
CA SER A 831 8.51 -38.44 2.46
C SER A 831 7.08 -38.21 2.94
N VAL A 832 6.24 -39.24 2.86
CA VAL A 832 4.87 -39.18 3.38
C VAL A 832 4.82 -39.74 4.81
N TYR A 833 4.28 -38.97 5.75
CA TYR A 833 4.14 -39.34 7.15
C TYR A 833 2.68 -39.31 7.56
N ARG A 834 2.27 -40.27 8.40
CA ARG A 834 1.15 -40.03 9.30
C ARG A 834 1.59 -39.06 10.39
N ARG A 835 0.65 -38.32 10.95
CA ARG A 835 0.95 -37.35 12.02
C ARG A 835 1.80 -37.94 13.16
N HIS A 836 1.50 -39.16 13.60
CA HIS A 836 2.23 -39.81 14.70
C HIS A 836 3.62 -40.35 14.30
N GLU A 837 3.91 -40.45 13.00
CA GLU A 837 5.19 -40.89 12.44
C GLU A 837 6.16 -39.72 12.22
N LEU A 838 5.69 -38.47 12.36
CA LEU A 838 6.52 -37.28 12.23
C LEU A 838 7.68 -37.30 13.24
N PRO A 839 8.89 -36.87 12.83
CA PRO A 839 10.06 -36.80 13.71
C PRO A 839 9.79 -35.98 14.98
N GLU A 840 10.30 -36.48 16.12
CA GLU A 840 10.08 -35.84 17.42
C GLU A 840 10.78 -34.47 17.53
N HIS A 841 11.94 -34.30 16.88
CA HIS A 841 12.70 -33.04 16.90
C HIS A 841 11.98 -31.86 16.23
N PHE A 842 10.92 -32.12 15.45
CA PHE A 842 10.10 -31.06 14.87
C PHE A 842 9.19 -30.38 15.88
N HIS A 843 8.88 -31.00 17.03
CA HIS A 843 7.95 -30.45 18.02
C HIS A 843 6.65 -29.91 17.41
N TRP A 844 6.09 -30.70 16.49
CA TRP A 844 4.98 -30.28 15.62
C TRP A 844 3.77 -31.22 15.70
N ARG A 845 4.01 -32.53 15.82
CA ARG A 845 3.01 -33.61 15.66
C ARG A 845 1.85 -33.59 16.65
N ASP A 846 2.05 -33.00 17.84
CA ASP A 846 1.06 -33.00 18.91
C ASP A 846 0.02 -31.87 18.77
N SER A 847 0.17 -30.98 17.77
CA SER A 847 -0.87 -29.98 17.49
C SER A 847 -2.08 -30.57 16.77
N ARG A 848 -3.26 -30.07 17.16
CA ARG A 848 -4.53 -30.38 16.48
C ARG A 848 -4.63 -29.83 15.06
N LEU A 849 -3.83 -28.81 14.72
CA LEU A 849 -3.84 -28.15 13.41
C LEU A 849 -2.86 -28.80 12.41
N VAL A 850 -2.12 -29.82 12.84
CA VAL A 850 -1.37 -30.69 11.93
C VAL A 850 -2.31 -31.77 11.38
N ALA A 851 -2.31 -31.91 10.06
CA ALA A 851 -3.15 -32.87 9.36
C ALA A 851 -2.82 -34.33 9.71
N PRO A 852 -3.76 -35.27 9.51
CA PRO A 852 -3.50 -36.71 9.67
C PRO A 852 -2.37 -37.23 8.77
N ILE A 853 -2.23 -36.67 7.57
CA ILE A 853 -1.21 -37.02 6.59
C ILE A 853 -0.41 -35.78 6.22
N VAL A 854 0.91 -35.90 6.23
CA VAL A 854 1.84 -34.83 5.87
C VAL A 854 2.89 -35.33 4.88
N LEU A 855 3.13 -34.56 3.82
CA LEU A 855 4.23 -34.77 2.90
C LEU A 855 5.32 -33.76 3.21
N ILE A 856 6.56 -34.23 3.36
CA ILE A 856 7.73 -33.38 3.57
C ILE A 856 8.68 -33.59 2.39
N ALA A 857 9.00 -32.51 1.67
CA ALA A 857 9.94 -32.54 0.58
C ALA A 857 11.39 -32.50 1.09
N ARG A 858 12.30 -33.12 0.34
CA ARG A 858 13.74 -32.92 0.53
C ARG A 858 14.09 -31.44 0.29
N PRO A 859 15.07 -30.85 1.01
CA PRO A 859 15.55 -29.50 0.72
C PRO A 859 15.82 -29.26 -0.77
N GLY A 860 15.26 -28.17 -1.31
CA GLY A 860 15.32 -27.79 -2.73
C GLY A 860 14.12 -28.27 -3.58
N ILE A 861 13.38 -29.29 -3.12
CA ILE A 861 12.21 -29.83 -3.83
C ILE A 861 10.93 -29.10 -3.42
N VAL A 862 10.05 -28.83 -4.38
CA VAL A 862 8.82 -28.05 -4.19
C VAL A 862 7.58 -28.91 -4.48
N LEU A 863 6.64 -28.96 -3.54
CA LEU A 863 5.34 -29.63 -3.68
C LEU A 863 4.27 -28.63 -4.09
N LEU A 864 3.51 -28.93 -5.14
CA LEU A 864 2.44 -28.10 -5.67
C LEU A 864 1.12 -28.85 -5.71
N THR A 865 0.02 -28.09 -5.77
CA THR A 865 -1.33 -28.60 -6.01
C THR A 865 -1.99 -27.80 -7.14
N ARG A 866 -2.79 -28.46 -7.98
CA ARG A 866 -3.56 -27.88 -9.10
C ARG A 866 -5.07 -27.92 -8.84
N ASN A 867 -5.58 -29.10 -8.51
CA ASN A 867 -7.02 -29.40 -8.49
C ASN A 867 -7.53 -29.76 -7.09
N LEU A 868 -6.63 -29.99 -6.14
CA LEU A 868 -7.02 -30.26 -4.76
C LEU A 868 -7.60 -28.99 -4.11
N PRO A 869 -8.59 -29.14 -3.21
CA PRO A 869 -9.13 -28.01 -2.45
C PRO A 869 -8.07 -27.49 -1.47
N SER A 870 -7.20 -26.60 -1.95
CA SER A 870 -6.05 -26.06 -1.22
C SER A 870 -6.29 -24.60 -0.83
N THR A 871 -5.54 -24.11 0.16
CA THR A 871 -5.43 -22.67 0.40
C THR A 871 -4.82 -21.97 -0.83
N ASP A 872 -5.43 -20.88 -1.31
CA ASP A 872 -5.21 -20.18 -2.61
C ASP A 872 -3.76 -19.77 -2.96
N VAL A 873 -2.83 -19.96 -2.04
CA VAL A 873 -1.43 -19.52 -2.12
C VAL A 873 -0.55 -20.48 -2.94
N SER A 874 -0.93 -21.76 -3.00
CA SER A 874 -0.13 -22.86 -3.55
C SER A 874 0.43 -22.65 -4.96
N GLU A 875 -0.43 -22.40 -5.95
CA GLU A 875 0.01 -22.51 -7.35
C GLU A 875 0.56 -21.20 -7.93
N LYS A 876 0.10 -20.06 -7.38
CA LYS A 876 0.41 -18.72 -7.90
C LYS A 876 1.74 -18.18 -7.37
N LEU A 877 2.10 -18.51 -6.13
CA LEU A 877 3.31 -17.98 -5.49
C LEU A 877 4.55 -18.85 -5.78
N ALA A 878 4.38 -20.17 -5.90
CA ALA A 878 5.50 -21.08 -6.13
C ALA A 878 6.19 -20.91 -7.49
N LYS A 879 5.44 -20.58 -8.55
CA LYS A 879 6.00 -20.42 -9.91
C LYS A 879 6.89 -19.18 -10.05
N GLU A 880 6.70 -18.19 -9.18
CA GLU A 880 7.42 -16.91 -9.25
C GLU A 880 8.58 -16.83 -8.26
N TRP A 881 8.54 -17.59 -7.16
CA TRP A 881 9.52 -17.53 -6.09
C TRP A 881 10.80 -18.30 -6.43
N LYS A 882 11.94 -17.61 -6.34
CA LYS A 882 13.29 -18.14 -6.60
C LYS A 882 13.95 -18.73 -5.35
N MET A 883 13.48 -18.35 -4.18
CA MET A 883 13.94 -18.89 -2.90
C MET A 883 12.76 -19.13 -1.98
N LEU A 884 12.82 -20.19 -1.19
CA LEU A 884 11.73 -20.66 -0.33
C LEU A 884 12.24 -21.01 1.07
N ASP A 885 11.28 -21.25 1.95
CA ASP A 885 11.41 -21.61 3.35
C ASP A 885 10.54 -22.85 3.66
N GLY A 886 10.57 -23.34 4.90
CA GLY A 886 9.67 -24.41 5.38
C GLY A 886 10.27 -25.82 5.46
N TRP A 887 11.54 -26.03 5.10
CA TRP A 887 12.24 -27.31 5.29
C TRP A 887 12.69 -27.54 6.73
N ASP A 888 13.29 -28.72 6.96
CA ASP A 888 13.84 -29.17 8.25
C ASP A 888 14.66 -28.05 8.92
N ASN A 889 14.35 -27.78 10.19
CA ASN A 889 14.98 -26.73 10.98
C ASN A 889 16.41 -27.05 11.41
N GLU A 890 16.95 -28.23 11.09
CA GLU A 890 18.37 -28.56 11.24
C GLU A 890 19.19 -28.26 9.98
N HIS A 891 18.54 -28.01 8.84
CA HIS A 891 19.24 -27.72 7.59
C HIS A 891 19.98 -26.37 7.66
N GLU A 892 21.22 -26.31 7.16
CA GLU A 892 22.10 -25.13 7.27
C GLU A 892 21.51 -23.88 6.62
N GLU A 893 20.84 -24.00 5.47
CA GLU A 893 20.20 -22.88 4.78
C GLU A 893 18.99 -22.31 5.52
N MET A 894 18.37 -23.09 6.41
CA MET A 894 17.22 -22.63 7.20
C MET A 894 17.65 -21.87 8.46
N GLN A 895 18.92 -21.94 8.85
CA GLN A 895 19.42 -21.29 10.05
C GLN A 895 19.39 -19.77 9.90
N GLY A 896 18.93 -19.08 10.94
CA GLY A 896 18.90 -17.62 11.04
C GLY A 896 20.14 -17.02 11.67
N ILE A 897 20.19 -15.69 11.74
CA ILE A 897 21.24 -14.93 12.42
C ILE A 897 20.81 -14.55 13.85
N PHE A 898 21.79 -14.44 14.75
CA PHE A 898 21.59 -13.83 16.07
C PHE A 898 22.84 -13.05 16.48
N MET A 899 22.66 -11.74 16.66
CA MET A 899 23.71 -10.80 17.01
C MET A 899 23.18 -9.83 18.05
N ALA A 900 24.01 -9.42 18.99
CA ALA A 900 23.58 -8.48 20.01
C ALA A 900 24.69 -7.56 20.50
N ARG A 901 24.33 -6.38 20.99
CA ARG A 901 25.24 -5.41 21.61
C ARG A 901 24.50 -4.65 22.71
N GLY A 902 25.14 -4.50 23.87
CA GLY A 902 24.57 -3.74 24.98
C GLY A 902 25.14 -4.18 26.32
N PRO A 903 24.73 -3.56 27.43
CA PRO A 903 25.25 -3.85 28.76
C PRO A 903 25.03 -5.30 29.21
N ALA A 904 23.99 -5.97 28.68
CA ALA A 904 23.67 -7.35 29.04
C ALA A 904 24.50 -8.42 28.31
N PHE A 905 25.19 -8.04 27.23
CA PHE A 905 25.86 -8.98 26.35
C PHE A 905 27.38 -8.86 26.48
N LYS A 906 28.09 -9.98 26.29
CA LYS A 906 29.56 -9.94 26.18
C LYS A 906 29.98 -9.14 24.94
N SER A 907 31.08 -8.40 25.06
CA SER A 907 31.71 -7.70 23.93
C SER A 907 32.84 -8.51 23.32
N HIS A 908 33.01 -8.39 22.00
CA HIS A 908 34.00 -9.14 21.21
C HIS A 908 33.87 -10.66 21.35
N TYR A 909 32.64 -11.16 21.50
CA TYR A 909 32.38 -12.56 21.77
C TYR A 909 31.73 -13.25 20.56
N LYS A 910 32.25 -14.41 20.19
CA LYS A 910 31.63 -15.28 19.19
C LYS A 910 31.24 -16.59 19.87
N GLY A 911 29.94 -16.83 19.96
CA GLY A 911 29.38 -18.01 20.63
C GLY A 911 29.67 -19.28 19.85
N GLU A 912 30.11 -20.32 20.56
CA GLU A 912 30.37 -21.65 20.00
C GLU A 912 29.09 -22.48 19.85
N GLU A 913 28.07 -22.18 20.65
CA GLU A 913 26.77 -22.87 20.60
C GLU A 913 25.76 -22.18 19.67
N GLN A 914 24.85 -22.99 19.16
CA GLN A 914 23.67 -22.54 18.44
C GLN A 914 22.59 -22.11 19.42
N VAL A 915 22.00 -20.94 19.20
CA VAL A 915 20.85 -20.45 19.99
C VAL A 915 19.58 -20.91 19.28
N GLU A 916 18.54 -21.33 20.02
CA GLU A 916 17.23 -21.63 19.42
C GLU A 916 16.28 -20.42 19.56
N VAL A 917 15.36 -20.24 18.61
CA VAL A 917 14.40 -19.13 18.65
C VAL A 917 13.55 -19.11 19.93
N VAL A 918 13.25 -20.30 20.50
CA VAL A 918 12.53 -20.45 21.78
C VAL A 918 13.33 -19.95 22.99
N ASP A 919 14.66 -19.88 22.90
CA ASP A 919 15.52 -19.37 23.98
C ASP A 919 15.44 -17.85 24.11
N ILE A 920 15.05 -17.15 23.04
CA ILE A 920 15.04 -15.69 23.00
C ILE A 920 13.99 -15.10 23.96
N TYR A 921 12.85 -15.79 24.16
CA TYR A 921 11.81 -15.34 25.07
C TYR A 921 12.34 -15.14 26.50
N GLN A 922 12.93 -16.20 27.06
CA GLN A 922 13.50 -16.15 28.42
C GLN A 922 14.71 -15.20 28.50
N LEU A 923 15.51 -15.09 27.44
CA LEU A 923 16.63 -14.17 27.37
C LEU A 923 16.15 -12.71 27.49
N VAL A 924 15.15 -12.32 26.68
CA VAL A 924 14.60 -10.96 26.72
C VAL A 924 13.93 -10.67 28.07
N LEU A 925 13.18 -11.63 28.62
CA LEU A 925 12.56 -11.47 29.93
C LEU A 925 13.61 -11.31 31.05
N ASN A 926 14.70 -12.07 31.03
CA ASN A 926 15.80 -11.92 31.98
C ASN A 926 16.47 -10.53 31.90
N ILE A 927 16.75 -10.06 30.68
CA ILE A 927 17.33 -8.72 30.45
C ILE A 927 16.41 -7.62 30.98
N LEU A 928 15.10 -7.75 30.79
CA LEU A 928 14.10 -6.80 31.29
C LEU A 928 13.73 -7.01 32.77
N GLY A 929 14.18 -8.09 33.41
CA GLY A 929 13.84 -8.42 34.80
C GLY A 929 12.35 -8.76 34.99
N VAL A 930 11.73 -9.43 34.02
CA VAL A 930 10.31 -9.79 34.02
C VAL A 930 10.15 -11.30 34.25
N GLU A 931 9.23 -11.69 35.13
CA GLU A 931 8.90 -13.11 35.29
C GLU A 931 8.14 -13.65 34.08
N PRO A 932 8.48 -14.87 33.61
CA PRO A 932 7.72 -15.51 32.55
C PRO A 932 6.30 -15.81 33.04
N THR A 933 5.33 -15.54 32.17
CA THR A 933 3.90 -15.77 32.47
C THR A 933 3.49 -17.24 32.37
N HIS A 934 4.34 -18.05 31.75
CA HIS A 934 4.16 -19.47 31.52
C HIS A 934 5.52 -20.15 31.36
N PHE A 935 5.54 -21.49 31.36
CA PHE A 935 6.75 -22.25 31.11
C PHE A 935 7.23 -22.06 29.67
N SER A 936 8.55 -21.96 29.47
CA SER A 936 9.22 -21.83 28.17
C SER A 936 9.90 -23.16 27.82
N ASN A 937 9.87 -23.55 26.54
CA ASN A 937 10.65 -24.68 26.02
C ASN A 937 12.14 -24.34 25.83
N GLY A 938 12.51 -23.06 25.89
CA GLY A 938 13.90 -22.64 25.80
C GLY A 938 14.82 -23.19 26.90
N SER A 939 16.11 -23.30 26.60
CA SER A 939 17.15 -23.79 27.49
C SER A 939 18.10 -22.67 27.89
N TRP A 940 18.21 -22.40 29.20
CA TRP A 940 19.07 -21.32 29.71
C TRP A 940 20.55 -21.55 29.37
N ASN A 941 20.99 -22.82 29.33
CA ASN A 941 22.38 -23.17 29.09
C ASN A 941 22.91 -22.64 27.75
N ARG A 942 22.06 -22.58 26.71
CA ARG A 942 22.44 -22.10 25.37
C ARG A 942 22.62 -20.58 25.29
N VAL A 943 22.01 -19.83 26.21
CA VAL A 943 22.02 -18.35 26.21
C VAL A 943 22.76 -17.74 27.40
N ALA A 944 23.07 -18.52 28.44
CA ALA A 944 23.80 -18.03 29.60
C ALA A 944 25.19 -17.51 29.21
N ASP A 945 25.89 -18.20 28.29
CA ASP A 945 27.26 -17.83 27.93
C ASP A 945 27.34 -16.58 27.02
N VAL A 946 26.22 -16.13 26.42
CA VAL A 946 26.22 -14.88 25.64
C VAL A 946 26.10 -13.63 26.53
N LEU A 947 25.69 -13.80 27.79
CA LEU A 947 25.47 -12.72 28.75
C LEU A 947 26.77 -12.30 29.45
N SER A 948 26.88 -11.00 29.74
CA SER A 948 28.00 -10.44 30.51
C SER A 948 27.82 -10.70 32.01
N GLU A 949 28.94 -10.78 32.75
CA GLU A 949 28.96 -11.11 34.19
C GLU A 949 27.94 -10.29 35.00
N GLY A 950 27.14 -10.99 35.80
CA GLY A 950 26.05 -10.43 36.61
C GLY A 950 24.68 -10.42 35.93
N TRP A 951 24.58 -10.72 34.63
CA TRP A 951 23.29 -10.85 33.94
C TRP A 951 22.80 -12.30 33.86
N GLU A 952 23.70 -13.27 33.99
CA GLU A 952 23.41 -14.71 33.99
C GLU A 952 22.63 -15.18 35.23
N ASP A 953 22.86 -14.55 36.38
CA ASP A 953 22.31 -14.94 37.69
C ASP A 953 21.21 -14.00 38.19
N ARG A 954 20.67 -13.17 37.30
CA ARG A 954 19.72 -12.13 37.69
C ARG A 954 18.41 -12.74 38.18
N ARG A 955 18.27 -12.85 39.51
CA ARG A 955 17.00 -13.24 40.13
C ARG A 955 16.03 -12.08 40.08
N TYR A 956 14.80 -12.38 39.68
CA TYR A 956 13.68 -11.47 39.85
C TYR A 956 13.52 -11.10 41.32
N GLU A 957 13.70 -9.81 41.65
CA GLU A 957 13.14 -9.24 42.86
C GLU A 957 11.83 -8.56 42.48
N PRO A 958 10.66 -9.02 42.98
CA PRO A 958 9.40 -8.36 42.70
C PRO A 958 9.50 -6.90 43.15
N GLN A 959 9.58 -5.99 42.16
CA GLN A 959 9.46 -4.57 42.42
C GLN A 959 8.02 -4.30 42.87
N SER A 960 7.81 -4.45 44.18
CA SER A 960 6.61 -3.95 44.85
C SER A 960 6.58 -2.44 44.66
N PHE A 961 5.85 -2.00 43.64
CA PHE A 961 5.57 -0.59 43.36
C PHE A 961 4.96 0.12 44.59
N ALA A 962 4.39 -0.65 45.53
CA ALA A 962 3.83 -0.18 46.79
C ALA A 962 4.86 0.28 47.85
N LEU A 963 6.13 -0.15 47.82
CA LEU A 963 7.06 0.12 48.92
C LEU A 963 8.12 1.19 48.63
N ARG A 964 8.36 1.57 47.37
CA ARG A 964 9.36 2.61 47.02
C ARG A 964 8.90 4.03 47.37
N HIS A 965 7.61 4.28 47.63
CA HIS A 965 7.09 5.57 48.10
C HIS A 965 6.80 5.63 49.62
N LEU A 966 7.12 4.58 50.40
CA LEU A 966 6.88 4.56 51.84
C LEU A 966 8.11 4.91 52.72
N CYS A 967 9.29 5.15 52.13
CA CYS A 967 10.54 5.38 52.88
C CYS A 967 11.12 6.80 52.70
N PRO A 968 10.34 7.85 52.98
CA PRO A 968 10.79 8.78 54.02
C PRO A 968 9.75 8.99 55.13
N PHE A 969 8.46 8.76 54.85
CA PHE A 969 7.39 9.04 55.81
C PHE A 969 7.32 8.02 56.94
N SER A 970 7.51 6.72 56.67
CA SER A 970 7.47 5.69 57.72
C SER A 970 8.58 5.85 58.77
N PHE A 971 9.82 6.16 58.33
CA PHE A 971 10.95 6.43 59.22
C PHE A 971 10.79 7.74 60.00
N ILE A 972 10.24 8.79 59.38
CA ILE A 972 9.91 10.04 60.09
C ILE A 972 8.81 9.80 61.13
N SER A 973 7.78 9.00 60.82
CA SER A 973 6.73 8.66 61.80
C SER A 973 7.24 7.75 62.93
N ILE A 974 8.15 6.80 62.67
CA ILE A 974 8.77 5.98 63.72
C ILE A 974 9.71 6.83 64.60
N PHE A 975 10.40 7.82 64.02
CA PHE A 975 11.26 8.75 64.76
C PHE A 975 10.44 9.76 65.60
N ILE A 976 9.32 10.27 65.07
CA ILE A 976 8.39 11.15 65.80
C ILE A 976 7.68 10.36 66.90
N VAL A 977 7.25 9.12 66.65
CA VAL A 977 6.59 8.27 67.66
C VAL A 977 7.59 7.89 68.76
N THR A 978 8.84 7.57 68.44
CA THR A 978 9.86 7.27 69.47
C THR A 978 10.30 8.51 70.26
N LEU A 979 10.34 9.70 69.65
CA LEU A 979 10.51 10.98 70.36
C LEU A 979 9.30 11.31 71.26
N CYS A 980 8.07 11.07 70.80
CA CYS A 980 6.86 11.28 71.59
C CYS A 980 6.75 10.30 72.78
N PHE A 981 7.21 9.05 72.63
CA PHE A 981 7.26 8.09 73.75
C PHE A 981 8.38 8.38 74.76
N TRP A 982 9.46 9.06 74.37
CA TRP A 982 10.51 9.48 75.31
C TRP A 982 10.22 10.80 76.03
N SER A 983 9.40 11.69 75.45
CA SER A 983 8.94 12.91 76.13
C SER A 983 7.87 12.65 77.21
N ILE A 984 7.31 11.43 77.28
CA ILE A 984 6.33 11.03 78.32
C ILE A 984 7.02 10.37 79.53
N ALA A 985 8.32 10.07 79.46
CA ALA A 985 9.08 9.38 80.52
C ALA A 985 9.99 10.31 81.35
N ILE A 986 9.73 11.63 81.35
CA ILE A 986 10.40 12.61 82.22
C ILE A 986 9.33 13.36 83.01
N ASP A 987 8.68 12.64 83.91
CA ASP A 987 8.01 13.16 85.10
C ASP A 987 7.89 11.99 86.10
N TYR A 988 9.04 11.56 86.64
CA TYR A 988 9.22 10.86 87.92
C TYR A 988 10.67 10.97 88.40
#